data_AF-A0A6A4VYA7-F1
#
_entry.id   AF-A0A6A4VYA7-F1
#
_cell.length_a   1.000
_cell.length_b   1.000
_cell.length_c   1.000
_cell.angle_alpha   90.00
_cell.angle_beta   90.00
_cell.angle_gamma   90.00
#
_symmetry.space_group_name_H-M   'P 1'
#
loop_
_entity.id
_entity.type
_entity.pdbx_description
1 polymer ?
#
loop_
_entity_poly.entity_id
_entity_poly.type
_entity_poly.pdbx_seq_one_letter_code
_entity_poly.pdbx_strand_id
1 'polypeptide(L)'
;MESDVPDYLSHKVLPLISNGMQTLKERDKESFLYAYGQAGISVHFAKNGSELLMGAPGIYNWKGSVVRLADSEGFSPSPNVRRRRAVEPPLDLSVYRVPNPYLTAAVHENDYFGYSVSSGEFLGDGQTYYVAGAPRAALGNGKVFVFDFPPNELEGIGVVLERVGSQVGSYFGAAVLGMDVTGDGRPELLVGAPLHSQGSGAGAPAGLEEGRVCVYQNLGRGQLSEQPLVLAGSRAPRARFGSAVASVGDLDQDGYNDIAIGAPYEDDQRGAIYIYLGGAGGLSPTYSQRIGAAELSGELRGFGVSLSHGLDMDNNRYSDVAVGSYLSGEAVLLRAQPVVRFHAHLSSSTDRLQPTDRQFRITACIKYFGKHLPEQLPTEVLMKIESRHVLCAFDLSGGSRDNFTYTRMLTYESYSCDDFTVLIKSDIHDYTQPIQLSMSYNISSEDGTVEEHSRPSTPVTIGTDLSKRAERSKRQVSSLMTGDLSEFCATCPVVNRLGAGQTQVRLSVPFSIGCGADAVCQSDLSVSAAVSGLREGAAFVIGASPTIELDVNVTNAGEPASLPSVQVKLPPPIRLVRVPQLCSERETSEHVVLTCHIRPHPFPAGAEGRIRLSLDVQELAPGTESLTVQLNVTSAGEELAAADNVRNFRLDLRTEADIAVTGWVVPAGVGQK
;
A
#
# COMPACT_ATOMS: atom_id res chain seq x y z
N MET A 1 11.36 43.03 -34.93
CA MET A 1 10.61 42.07 -35.75
C MET A 1 9.57 41.47 -34.84
N GLU A 2 8.51 42.25 -34.61
CA GLU A 2 7.25 41.75 -34.07
C GLU A 2 6.64 40.86 -35.15
N SER A 3 6.51 39.56 -34.85
CA SER A 3 5.72 38.67 -35.69
C SER A 3 4.26 38.86 -35.31
N ASP A 4 3.48 39.39 -36.25
CA ASP A 4 2.02 39.55 -36.18
C ASP A 4 1.35 38.26 -35.70
N VAL A 5 0.94 38.23 -34.43
CA VAL A 5 -0.04 37.28 -33.92
C VAL A 5 -1.41 37.93 -34.19
N PRO A 6 -2.29 37.33 -35.02
CA PRO A 6 -3.58 37.92 -35.37
C PRO A 6 -4.46 38.28 -34.15
N ASP A 7 -5.13 39.44 -34.20
CA ASP A 7 -6.00 40.03 -33.15
C ASP A 7 -7.11 39.10 -32.62
N TYR A 8 -7.43 37.99 -33.27
CA TYR A 8 -8.43 37.02 -32.77
C TYR A 8 -7.85 35.96 -31.82
N LEU A 9 -6.53 35.71 -31.85
CA LEU A 9 -5.85 34.80 -30.90
C LEU A 9 -5.66 35.46 -29.53
N SER A 10 -5.56 36.79 -29.50
CA SER A 10 -5.40 37.57 -28.27
C SER A 10 -6.64 37.54 -27.38
N HIS A 11 -7.83 37.34 -27.96
CA HIS A 11 -9.14 37.42 -27.29
C HIS A 11 -9.53 36.20 -26.41
N LYS A 12 -8.76 35.11 -26.33
CA LYS A 12 -9.22 33.85 -25.66
C LYS A 12 -8.22 33.16 -24.73
N VAL A 13 -6.94 33.53 -24.78
CA VAL A 13 -6.00 33.42 -23.64
C VAL A 13 -5.90 34.78 -22.94
N LEU A 14 -6.85 35.68 -23.25
CA LEU A 14 -6.90 37.10 -22.91
C LEU A 14 -6.34 37.43 -21.53
N PRO A 15 -6.76 36.76 -20.45
CA PRO A 15 -6.30 37.17 -19.14
C PRO A 15 -4.78 37.01 -19.00
N LEU A 16 -4.21 35.94 -19.57
CA LEU A 16 -2.77 35.65 -19.49
C LEU A 16 -1.90 36.51 -20.41
N ILE A 17 -2.44 37.02 -21.52
CA ILE A 17 -1.65 37.72 -22.55
C ILE A 17 -2.05 39.19 -22.78
N SER A 18 -3.19 39.64 -22.24
CA SER A 18 -3.66 41.02 -22.37
C SER A 18 -2.92 41.92 -21.41
N ASN A 19 -2.12 42.86 -21.95
CA ASN A 19 -1.39 43.86 -21.16
C ASN A 19 -2.28 44.62 -20.17
N GLY A 20 -3.52 44.95 -20.57
CA GLY A 20 -4.47 45.69 -19.72
C GLY A 20 -5.04 44.88 -18.55
N MET A 21 -4.83 43.56 -18.55
CA MET A 21 -5.25 42.67 -17.46
C MET A 21 -4.07 42.12 -16.67
N GLN A 22 -2.83 42.53 -16.96
CA GLN A 22 -1.68 42.02 -16.19
C GLN A 22 -1.62 42.63 -14.79
N THR A 23 -1.80 43.94 -14.70
CA THR A 23 -1.75 44.70 -13.45
C THR A 23 -2.88 45.70 -13.36
N LEU A 24 -3.40 45.90 -12.15
CA LEU A 24 -4.36 46.93 -11.82
C LEU A 24 -3.71 47.90 -10.84
N LYS A 25 -3.57 49.17 -11.25
CA LYS A 25 -3.05 50.26 -10.41
C LYS A 25 -4.20 51.13 -9.95
N GLU A 26 -4.53 51.05 -8.67
CA GLU A 26 -5.38 52.02 -7.97
C GLU A 26 -4.52 52.99 -7.16
N ARG A 27 -5.08 54.11 -6.71
CA ARG A 27 -4.33 55.29 -6.20
C ARG A 27 -3.19 54.97 -5.23
N ASP A 28 -3.34 53.94 -4.39
CA ASP A 28 -2.34 53.51 -3.39
C ASP A 28 -2.01 51.99 -3.41
N LYS A 29 -2.52 51.22 -4.39
CA LYS A 29 -2.33 49.76 -4.45
C LYS A 29 -2.09 49.29 -5.88
N GLU A 30 -0.99 48.56 -6.08
CA GLU A 30 -0.73 47.79 -7.31
C GLU A 30 -1.11 46.32 -7.06
N SER A 31 -2.01 45.79 -7.88
CA SER A 31 -2.41 44.38 -7.85
C SER A 31 -1.97 43.69 -9.13
N PHE A 32 -1.38 42.51 -9.00
CA PHE A 32 -0.95 41.66 -10.10
C PHE A 32 -2.05 40.65 -10.39
N LEU A 33 -2.74 40.78 -11.52
CA LEU A 33 -3.82 39.84 -11.87
C LEU A 33 -3.24 38.64 -12.60
N TYR A 34 -2.61 38.83 -13.76
CA TYR A 34 -2.05 37.70 -14.53
C TYR A 34 -0.55 37.82 -14.79
N ALA A 35 0.08 38.95 -14.44
CA ALA A 35 1.49 39.24 -14.70
C ALA A 35 2.45 38.14 -14.17
N TYR A 36 2.10 37.56 -13.03
CA TYR A 36 2.88 36.50 -12.37
C TYR A 36 2.19 35.14 -12.45
N GLY A 37 1.31 34.91 -13.44
CA GLY A 37 0.45 33.73 -13.45
C GLY A 37 1.19 32.40 -13.30
N GLN A 38 2.38 32.28 -13.90
CA GLN A 38 3.24 31.09 -13.82
C GLN A 38 2.49 29.79 -14.17
N ALA A 39 1.68 29.84 -15.23
CA ALA A 39 0.97 28.66 -15.73
C ALA A 39 1.97 27.57 -16.14
N GLY A 40 1.72 26.34 -15.69
CA GLY A 40 2.59 25.18 -15.94
C GLY A 40 3.54 24.87 -14.79
N ILE A 41 3.43 25.54 -13.64
CA ILE A 41 4.13 25.13 -12.40
C ILE A 41 3.78 23.68 -12.02
N SER A 42 2.53 23.30 -12.25
CA SER A 42 2.09 21.90 -12.22
C SER A 42 1.30 21.59 -13.47
N VAL A 43 1.34 20.33 -13.91
CA VAL A 43 0.71 19.86 -15.14
C VAL A 43 0.11 18.48 -14.90
N HIS A 44 -1.09 18.23 -15.43
CA HIS A 44 -1.75 16.92 -15.32
C HIS A 44 -2.68 16.68 -16.51
N PHE A 45 -2.64 15.49 -17.10
CA PHE A 45 -3.63 15.05 -18.07
C PHE A 45 -4.80 14.41 -17.33
N ALA A 46 -6.02 14.90 -17.56
CA ALA A 46 -7.19 14.33 -16.93
C ALA A 46 -7.42 12.88 -17.40
N LYS A 47 -8.06 12.06 -16.56
CA LYS A 47 -8.27 10.63 -16.82
C LYS A 47 -9.02 10.34 -18.14
N ASN A 48 -9.82 11.29 -18.63
CA ASN A 48 -10.50 11.18 -19.93
C ASN A 48 -9.57 11.27 -21.15
N GLY A 49 -8.29 11.64 -20.97
CA GLY A 49 -7.29 11.73 -22.03
C GLY A 49 -7.47 12.89 -23.02
N SER A 50 -8.54 13.68 -22.87
CA SER A 50 -8.88 14.82 -23.73
C SER A 50 -8.56 16.18 -23.12
N GLU A 51 -8.11 16.21 -21.86
CA GLU A 51 -7.90 17.46 -21.14
C GLU A 51 -6.54 17.54 -20.48
N LEU A 52 -5.94 18.73 -20.56
CA LEU A 52 -4.69 19.09 -19.91
C LEU A 52 -4.96 20.22 -18.92
N LEU A 53 -4.46 20.06 -17.70
CA LEU A 53 -4.51 21.05 -16.64
C LEU A 53 -3.12 21.64 -16.45
N MET A 54 -3.06 22.96 -16.27
CA MET A 54 -1.83 23.67 -15.91
C MET A 54 -2.11 24.57 -14.72
N GLY A 55 -1.48 24.28 -13.60
CA GLY A 55 -1.55 25.10 -12.41
C GLY A 55 -0.85 26.45 -12.60
N ALA A 56 -1.48 27.52 -12.12
CA ALA A 56 -1.04 28.90 -12.28
C ALA A 56 -1.18 29.67 -10.96
N PRO A 57 -0.33 29.37 -9.95
CA PRO A 57 -0.51 29.83 -8.57
C PRO A 57 -0.32 31.34 -8.38
N GLY A 58 0.34 32.04 -9.30
CA GLY A 58 0.61 33.48 -9.16
C GLY A 58 -0.49 34.40 -9.70
N ILE A 59 -1.57 33.83 -10.24
CA ILE A 59 -2.75 34.58 -10.70
C ILE A 59 -3.46 35.27 -9.50
N TYR A 60 -3.87 36.53 -9.66
CA TYR A 60 -4.52 37.42 -8.69
C TYR A 60 -3.78 37.51 -7.34
N ASN A 61 -2.63 38.20 -7.31
CA ASN A 61 -1.82 38.37 -6.11
C ASN A 61 -1.58 37.03 -5.39
N TRP A 62 -1.14 36.04 -6.17
CA TRP A 62 -0.87 34.68 -5.67
C TRP A 62 -2.08 33.96 -5.05
N LYS A 63 -3.29 34.38 -5.40
CA LYS A 63 -4.52 33.64 -5.09
C LYS A 63 -4.52 32.29 -5.79
N GLY A 64 -4.14 32.29 -7.07
CA GLY A 64 -3.92 31.11 -7.90
C GLY A 64 -5.15 30.69 -8.71
N SER A 65 -4.91 30.01 -9.84
CA SER A 65 -5.94 29.40 -10.69
C SER A 65 -5.37 28.18 -11.43
N VAL A 66 -6.21 27.48 -12.19
CA VAL A 66 -5.83 26.34 -13.03
C VAL A 66 -6.32 26.60 -14.45
N VAL A 67 -5.43 26.51 -15.42
CA VAL A 67 -5.75 26.60 -16.84
C VAL A 67 -6.15 25.20 -17.32
N ARG A 68 -7.35 25.05 -17.89
CA ARG A 68 -7.78 23.83 -18.57
C ARG A 68 -7.68 24.02 -20.08
N LEU A 69 -7.19 22.99 -20.76
CA LEU A 69 -7.12 22.85 -22.19
C LEU A 69 -7.88 21.56 -22.56
N ALA A 70 -8.96 21.63 -23.35
CA ALA A 70 -9.81 20.49 -23.69
C ALA A 70 -9.95 20.28 -25.21
N ASP A 71 -9.28 19.26 -25.76
CA ASP A 71 -9.31 18.94 -27.19
C ASP A 71 -10.44 17.94 -27.50
N SER A 72 -11.39 18.33 -28.35
CA SER A 72 -12.54 17.50 -28.73
C SER A 72 -12.18 16.24 -29.51
N GLU A 73 -11.02 16.21 -30.18
CA GLU A 73 -10.52 15.03 -30.92
C GLU A 73 -9.54 14.17 -30.08
N GLY A 74 -9.21 14.61 -28.86
CA GLY A 74 -8.20 14.00 -27.99
C GLY A 74 -6.76 14.26 -28.46
N PHE A 75 -5.81 14.30 -27.51
CA PHE A 75 -4.40 14.54 -27.82
C PHE A 75 -3.76 13.30 -28.48
N SER A 76 -3.94 13.10 -29.79
CA SER A 76 -3.38 11.93 -30.51
C SER A 76 -1.97 12.20 -31.05
N PRO A 77 -0.94 11.44 -30.62
CA PRO A 77 0.39 11.49 -31.23
C PRO A 77 0.37 10.65 -32.52
N SER A 78 -0.09 11.22 -33.64
CA SER A 78 -0.06 10.50 -34.92
C SER A 78 1.37 10.44 -35.49
N PRO A 79 1.99 9.25 -35.64
CA PRO A 79 3.40 9.12 -36.05
C PRO A 79 3.66 9.44 -37.54
N ASN A 80 2.60 9.68 -38.32
CA ASN A 80 2.66 9.86 -39.77
C ASN A 80 2.29 11.28 -40.25
N VAL A 81 2.43 12.30 -39.40
CA VAL A 81 2.48 13.67 -39.90
C VAL A 81 3.82 13.89 -40.57
N ARG A 82 3.94 13.42 -41.82
CA ARG A 82 4.91 13.98 -42.77
C ARG A 82 4.77 15.48 -42.64
N ARG A 83 5.87 16.17 -42.30
CA ARG A 83 6.03 17.62 -42.33
C ARG A 83 5.61 18.14 -43.72
N ARG A 84 4.32 18.19 -44.00
CA ARG A 84 3.79 19.19 -44.91
C ARG A 84 4.18 20.50 -44.23
N ARG A 85 4.72 21.44 -45.01
CA ARG A 85 4.60 22.87 -44.72
C ARG A 85 3.11 23.12 -44.54
N ALA A 86 2.59 22.82 -43.36
CA ALA A 86 1.24 23.15 -42.97
C ALA A 86 1.33 24.65 -42.73
N VAL A 87 0.61 25.40 -43.55
CA VAL A 87 -0.07 26.59 -43.03
C VAL A 87 -0.63 26.15 -41.69
N GLU A 88 -0.10 26.69 -40.59
CA GLU A 88 -0.54 26.34 -39.25
C GLU A 88 -2.07 26.41 -39.26
N PRO A 89 -2.79 25.28 -39.10
CA PRO A 89 -4.22 25.39 -38.91
C PRO A 89 -4.41 26.30 -37.69
N PRO A 90 -5.29 27.31 -37.76
CA PRO A 90 -5.46 28.22 -36.64
C PRO A 90 -5.77 27.36 -35.41
N LEU A 91 -4.95 27.47 -34.36
CA LEU A 91 -5.23 26.84 -33.07
C LEU A 91 -6.68 27.20 -32.72
N ASP A 92 -7.55 26.21 -32.60
CA ASP A 92 -8.90 26.43 -32.10
C ASP A 92 -8.80 26.71 -30.59
N LEU A 93 -8.62 27.98 -30.25
CA LEU A 93 -8.46 28.45 -28.88
C LEU A 93 -9.79 28.46 -28.08
N SER A 94 -10.88 27.89 -28.61
CA SER A 94 -12.12 27.61 -27.84
C SER A 94 -11.93 26.52 -26.75
N VAL A 95 -10.75 25.91 -26.77
CA VAL A 95 -10.26 24.80 -25.97
C VAL A 95 -9.76 25.22 -24.57
N TYR A 96 -9.45 26.51 -24.34
CA TYR A 96 -8.85 27.00 -23.09
C TYR A 96 -9.89 27.58 -22.13
N ARG A 97 -9.77 27.28 -20.83
CA ARG A 97 -10.53 27.93 -19.75
C ARG A 97 -9.62 28.32 -18.59
N VAL A 98 -9.79 29.54 -18.10
CA VAL A 98 -9.10 30.04 -16.89
C VAL A 98 -10.17 30.60 -15.94
N PRO A 99 -10.59 29.85 -14.92
CA PRO A 99 -11.60 30.34 -13.98
C PRO A 99 -11.04 31.53 -13.22
N ASN A 100 -11.89 32.54 -12.99
CA ASN A 100 -11.50 33.76 -12.30
C ASN A 100 -11.51 33.52 -10.78
N PRO A 101 -10.34 33.44 -10.11
CA PRO A 101 -10.30 33.17 -8.69
C PRO A 101 -10.77 34.36 -7.86
N TYR A 102 -10.85 35.58 -8.40
CA TYR A 102 -11.38 36.75 -7.68
C TYR A 102 -12.79 36.49 -7.14
N LEU A 103 -13.62 35.79 -7.94
CA LEU A 103 -15.01 35.45 -7.61
C LEU A 103 -15.13 34.23 -6.68
N THR A 104 -14.04 33.54 -6.39
CA THR A 104 -14.01 32.36 -5.51
C THR A 104 -13.74 32.81 -4.06
N ALA A 105 -14.76 32.79 -3.21
CA ALA A 105 -14.64 33.18 -1.80
C ALA A 105 -13.79 32.20 -0.95
N ALA A 106 -13.70 30.94 -1.36
CA ALA A 106 -12.96 29.90 -0.65
C ALA A 106 -11.43 30.02 -0.76
N VAL A 107 -10.95 30.73 -1.78
CA VAL A 107 -9.52 30.97 -2.06
C VAL A 107 -9.21 32.43 -1.73
N HIS A 108 -8.01 32.71 -1.25
CA HIS A 108 -7.55 34.04 -0.80
C HIS A 108 -6.17 34.40 -1.40
N GLU A 109 -5.79 35.68 -1.34
CA GLU A 109 -4.46 36.12 -1.80
C GLU A 109 -3.35 35.33 -1.07
N ASN A 110 -2.31 34.94 -1.81
CA ASN A 110 -1.18 34.11 -1.34
C ASN A 110 -1.50 32.64 -1.00
N ASP A 111 -2.67 32.11 -1.32
CA ASP A 111 -3.01 30.70 -1.10
C ASP A 111 -2.25 29.72 -2.00
N TYR A 112 -1.79 30.19 -3.18
CA TYR A 112 -1.12 29.41 -4.22
C TYR A 112 -2.01 28.28 -4.79
N PHE A 113 -3.29 28.56 -5.04
CA PHE A 113 -4.18 27.58 -5.67
C PHE A 113 -3.64 27.15 -7.05
N GLY A 114 -3.57 25.84 -7.28
CA GLY A 114 -2.96 25.27 -8.48
C GLY A 114 -1.45 25.07 -8.36
N TYR A 115 -0.89 25.09 -7.15
CA TYR A 115 0.51 24.72 -6.94
C TYR A 115 0.78 23.28 -7.40
N SER A 116 -0.17 22.38 -7.14
CA SER A 116 -0.22 21.01 -7.64
C SER A 116 -1.61 20.74 -8.20
N VAL A 117 -1.72 19.84 -9.20
CA VAL A 117 -2.99 19.50 -9.86
C VAL A 117 -3.14 18.00 -10.07
N SER A 118 -4.38 17.50 -10.02
CA SER A 118 -4.76 16.13 -10.36
C SER A 118 -6.24 16.08 -10.80
N SER A 119 -6.78 14.89 -11.05
CA SER A 119 -8.18 14.69 -11.43
C SER A 119 -8.70 13.32 -11.02
N GLY A 120 -10.01 13.17 -10.83
CA GLY A 120 -10.65 11.89 -10.55
C GLY A 120 -12.17 11.98 -10.48
N GLU A 121 -12.85 10.85 -10.45
CA GLU A 121 -14.30 10.75 -10.26
C GLU A 121 -14.64 10.70 -8.76
N PHE A 122 -14.69 11.85 -8.09
CA PHE A 122 -14.85 11.87 -6.63
C PHE A 122 -16.30 11.73 -6.13
N LEU A 123 -17.31 11.95 -6.99
CA LEU A 123 -18.72 11.95 -6.57
C LEU A 123 -19.48 10.67 -6.91
N GLY A 124 -18.97 9.85 -7.83
CA GLY A 124 -19.65 8.61 -8.28
C GLY A 124 -20.82 8.87 -9.24
N ASP A 125 -20.79 10.00 -9.94
CA ASP A 125 -21.78 10.41 -10.94
C ASP A 125 -21.26 10.27 -12.39
N GLY A 126 -20.10 9.63 -12.58
CA GLY A 126 -19.43 9.49 -13.87
C GLY A 126 -18.72 10.75 -14.36
N GLN A 127 -18.76 11.86 -13.62
CA GLN A 127 -18.11 13.11 -13.99
C GLN A 127 -16.67 13.16 -13.48
N THR A 128 -15.75 13.64 -14.32
CA THR A 128 -14.38 13.94 -13.88
C THR A 128 -14.37 15.27 -13.14
N TYR A 129 -13.83 15.25 -11.92
CA TYR A 129 -13.54 16.42 -11.10
C TYR A 129 -12.04 16.66 -11.02
N TYR A 130 -11.67 17.89 -10.70
CA TYR A 130 -10.29 18.34 -10.68
C TYR A 130 -9.83 18.60 -9.26
N VAL A 131 -8.53 18.42 -9.03
CA VAL A 131 -7.91 18.63 -7.73
C VAL A 131 -6.86 19.72 -7.85
N ALA A 132 -6.84 20.66 -6.92
CA ALA A 132 -5.79 21.66 -6.81
C ALA A 132 -5.29 21.79 -5.38
N GLY A 133 -3.96 21.73 -5.22
CA GLY A 133 -3.29 22.08 -3.97
C GLY A 133 -3.10 23.59 -3.83
N ALA A 134 -3.24 24.08 -2.60
CA ALA A 134 -3.01 25.45 -2.17
C ALA A 134 -2.23 25.44 -0.85
N PRO A 135 -0.91 25.18 -0.88
CA PRO A 135 -0.13 24.86 0.31
C PRO A 135 0.06 26.01 1.31
N ARG A 136 -0.32 27.24 0.92
CA ARG A 136 -0.26 28.41 1.80
C ARG A 136 -1.63 28.85 2.34
N ALA A 137 -2.71 28.21 1.89
CA ALA A 137 -4.06 28.50 2.34
C ALA A 137 -4.26 28.18 3.83
N ALA A 138 -5.40 28.62 4.37
CA ALA A 138 -5.79 28.38 5.78
C ALA A 138 -4.70 28.82 6.78
N LEU A 139 -4.17 30.05 6.61
CA LEU A 139 -3.14 30.62 7.48
C LEU A 139 -1.84 29.77 7.54
N GLY A 140 -1.50 29.12 6.42
CA GLY A 140 -0.30 28.30 6.29
C GLY A 140 -0.47 26.83 6.69
N ASN A 141 -1.67 26.39 7.08
CA ASN A 141 -1.95 24.95 7.22
C ASN A 141 -1.93 24.22 5.87
N GLY A 142 -2.25 24.93 4.79
CA GLY A 142 -2.44 24.37 3.46
C GLY A 142 -3.85 23.80 3.26
N LYS A 143 -4.31 23.82 2.01
CA LYS A 143 -5.58 23.21 1.59
C LYS A 143 -5.41 22.40 0.30
N VAL A 144 -6.31 21.44 0.11
CA VAL A 144 -6.58 20.82 -1.18
C VAL A 144 -8.06 20.98 -1.50
N PHE A 145 -8.35 21.30 -2.76
CA PHE A 145 -9.68 21.52 -3.28
C PHE A 145 -10.02 20.46 -4.31
N VAL A 146 -11.19 19.85 -4.20
CA VAL A 146 -11.85 19.17 -5.32
C VAL A 146 -12.84 20.17 -5.92
N PHE A 147 -12.75 20.41 -7.22
CA PHE A 147 -13.51 21.45 -7.89
C PHE A 147 -13.93 21.02 -9.30
N ASP A 148 -14.88 21.76 -9.85
CA ASP A 148 -15.26 21.73 -11.26
C ASP A 148 -15.03 23.09 -11.93
N PHE A 149 -14.87 23.09 -13.25
CA PHE A 149 -14.82 24.32 -14.02
C PHE A 149 -16.24 24.85 -14.21
N PRO A 150 -16.51 26.12 -13.88
CA PRO A 150 -17.83 26.67 -14.07
C PRO A 150 -18.21 26.66 -15.57
N PRO A 151 -19.52 26.51 -15.88
CA PRO A 151 -19.99 26.56 -17.26
C PRO A 151 -19.72 27.94 -17.89
N ASN A 152 -19.72 29.01 -17.08
CA ASN A 152 -19.52 30.40 -17.47
C ASN A 152 -18.24 31.00 -16.84
N GLU A 153 -17.43 31.72 -17.61
CA GLU A 153 -16.18 32.36 -17.13
C GLU A 153 -16.42 33.53 -16.16
N LEU A 154 -17.66 34.02 -16.08
CA LEU A 154 -18.10 35.04 -15.11
C LEU A 154 -18.43 34.46 -13.72
N GLU A 155 -18.27 33.16 -13.53
CA GLU A 155 -18.47 32.50 -12.24
C GLU A 155 -17.12 32.13 -11.60
N GLY A 156 -17.12 32.05 -10.27
CA GLY A 156 -15.96 31.57 -9.53
C GLY A 156 -15.72 30.08 -9.75
N ILE A 157 -14.60 29.59 -9.22
CA ILE A 157 -14.26 28.16 -9.22
C ILE A 157 -15.36 27.40 -8.47
N GLY A 158 -15.92 26.36 -9.11
CA GLY A 158 -16.95 25.50 -8.53
C GLY A 158 -16.35 24.54 -7.50
N VAL A 159 -16.04 25.04 -6.31
CA VAL A 159 -15.49 24.22 -5.22
C VAL A 159 -16.54 23.23 -4.74
N VAL A 160 -16.19 21.95 -4.79
CA VAL A 160 -17.05 20.84 -4.37
C VAL A 160 -16.67 20.37 -2.97
N LEU A 161 -15.37 20.19 -2.71
CA LEU A 161 -14.85 19.73 -1.42
C LEU A 161 -13.54 20.43 -1.08
N GLU A 162 -13.29 20.58 0.22
CA GLU A 162 -12.03 21.11 0.75
C GLU A 162 -11.47 20.20 1.84
N ARG A 163 -10.15 20.02 1.85
CA ARG A 163 -9.43 19.41 2.98
C ARG A 163 -8.34 20.36 3.44
N VAL A 164 -8.23 20.53 4.76
CA VAL A 164 -7.30 21.46 5.40
C VAL A 164 -6.21 20.66 6.10
N GLY A 165 -4.96 21.05 5.92
CA GLY A 165 -3.84 20.44 6.62
C GLY A 165 -3.92 20.66 8.14
N SER A 166 -3.36 19.73 8.91
CA SER A 166 -3.42 19.76 10.38
C SER A 166 -2.33 20.63 11.02
N GLN A 167 -1.27 20.97 10.29
CA GLN A 167 -0.10 21.68 10.83
C GLN A 167 0.31 22.87 9.96
N VAL A 168 0.42 24.05 10.60
CA VAL A 168 0.97 25.27 9.98
C VAL A 168 2.38 25.01 9.46
N GLY A 169 2.68 25.44 8.25
CA GLY A 169 4.02 25.35 7.65
C GLY A 169 4.36 23.97 7.08
N SER A 170 3.47 22.97 7.22
CA SER A 170 3.68 21.62 6.67
C SER A 170 3.65 21.56 5.14
N TYR A 171 3.17 22.64 4.52
CA TYR A 171 3.03 22.77 3.07
C TYR A 171 2.06 21.73 2.47
N PHE A 172 1.01 21.37 3.22
CA PHE A 172 -0.03 20.42 2.81
C PHE A 172 -0.70 20.83 1.49
N GLY A 173 -0.69 19.94 0.50
CA GLY A 173 -1.10 20.26 -0.88
C GLY A 173 0.08 20.51 -1.82
N ALA A 174 1.31 20.24 -1.39
CA ALA A 174 2.51 20.33 -2.24
C ALA A 174 2.47 19.36 -3.42
N ALA A 175 1.94 18.16 -3.19
CA ALA A 175 1.71 17.11 -4.17
C ALA A 175 0.31 16.54 -3.94
N VAL A 176 -0.41 16.22 -5.02
CA VAL A 176 -1.75 15.63 -4.96
C VAL A 176 -1.87 14.50 -5.98
N LEU A 177 -2.59 13.45 -5.62
CA LEU A 177 -2.85 12.31 -6.50
C LEU A 177 -4.27 11.79 -6.26
N GLY A 178 -5.09 11.79 -7.30
CA GLY A 178 -6.39 11.11 -7.33
C GLY A 178 -6.26 9.75 -8.01
N MET A 179 -6.49 8.66 -7.30
CA MET A 179 -6.39 7.30 -7.87
C MET A 179 -7.14 6.26 -7.03
N ASP A 180 -7.72 5.28 -7.71
CA ASP A 180 -8.35 4.12 -7.09
C ASP A 180 -7.29 3.07 -6.73
N VAL A 181 -6.96 2.99 -5.44
CA VAL A 181 -5.99 2.00 -4.89
C VAL A 181 -6.71 0.81 -4.26
N THR A 182 -8.03 0.89 -4.11
CA THR A 182 -8.89 -0.14 -3.50
C THR A 182 -9.54 -1.07 -4.54
N GLY A 183 -9.50 -0.70 -5.81
CA GLY A 183 -10.16 -1.42 -6.90
C GLY A 183 -11.69 -1.30 -6.89
N ASP A 184 -12.25 -0.35 -6.14
CA ASP A 184 -13.70 -0.18 -5.97
C ASP A 184 -14.35 0.77 -7.00
N GLY A 185 -13.54 1.28 -7.94
CA GLY A 185 -13.92 2.22 -8.98
C GLY A 185 -13.91 3.69 -8.55
N ARG A 186 -13.70 4.00 -7.27
CA ARG A 186 -13.65 5.37 -6.75
C ARG A 186 -12.20 5.74 -6.41
N PRO A 187 -11.68 6.86 -6.93
CA PRO A 187 -10.35 7.31 -6.59
C PRO A 187 -10.28 7.87 -5.16
N GLU A 188 -9.31 7.38 -4.40
CA GLU A 188 -8.78 8.00 -3.20
C GLU A 188 -8.06 9.31 -3.55
N LEU A 189 -7.98 10.22 -2.58
CA LEU A 189 -7.18 11.44 -2.67
C LEU A 189 -5.97 11.34 -1.73
N LEU A 190 -4.77 11.42 -2.28
CA LEU A 190 -3.52 11.48 -1.53
C LEU A 190 -2.96 12.89 -1.57
N VAL A 191 -2.48 13.38 -0.42
CA VAL A 191 -1.96 14.74 -0.27
C VAL A 191 -0.62 14.76 0.45
N GLY A 192 0.40 15.28 -0.23
CA GLY A 192 1.74 15.50 0.34
C GLY A 192 1.83 16.75 1.19
N ALA A 193 2.46 16.61 2.35
CA ALA A 193 2.86 17.68 3.27
C ALA A 193 4.36 17.52 3.61
N PRO A 194 5.27 17.83 2.66
CA PRO A 194 6.68 17.51 2.76
C PRO A 194 7.43 18.24 3.89
N LEU A 195 6.87 19.32 4.45
CA LEU A 195 7.47 20.04 5.57
C LEU A 195 6.82 19.68 6.91
N HIS A 196 5.98 18.65 6.93
CA HIS A 196 5.36 18.18 8.16
C HIS A 196 6.42 17.72 9.17
N SER A 197 6.30 18.22 10.40
CA SER A 197 7.14 17.85 11.53
C SER A 197 6.34 17.01 12.53
N GLN A 198 6.93 15.97 13.08
CA GLN A 198 6.30 15.24 14.18
C GLN A 198 6.18 16.12 15.43
N GLY A 199 5.07 15.99 16.13
CA GLY A 199 4.91 16.55 17.47
C GLY A 199 5.91 15.90 18.43
N SER A 200 6.32 16.65 19.45
CA SER A 200 7.16 16.17 20.56
C SER A 200 6.40 15.16 21.44
N GLY A 201 6.23 13.93 20.96
CA GLY A 201 5.93 12.77 21.79
C GLY A 201 7.15 12.41 22.65
N ALA A 202 6.92 11.90 23.86
CA ALA A 202 7.95 11.66 24.87
C ALA A 202 9.15 10.84 24.32
N GLY A 203 10.23 11.54 23.99
CA GLY A 203 11.50 10.95 23.54
C GLY A 203 11.93 11.26 22.10
N ALA A 204 11.08 11.83 21.24
CA ALA A 204 11.49 12.28 19.91
C ALA A 204 12.07 13.71 19.98
N PRO A 205 13.25 13.99 19.39
CA PRO A 205 13.75 15.36 19.30
C PRO A 205 12.70 16.22 18.57
N ALA A 206 12.32 17.32 19.21
CA ALA A 206 11.28 18.22 18.71
C ALA A 206 11.64 18.79 17.33
N GLY A 207 10.66 18.82 16.42
CA GLY A 207 10.67 19.75 15.28
C GLY A 207 11.57 19.41 14.09
N LEU A 208 11.80 18.13 13.80
CA LEU A 208 12.50 17.74 12.58
C LEU A 208 11.48 17.47 11.46
N GLU A 209 11.54 18.28 10.40
CA GLU A 209 10.69 18.17 9.20
C GLU A 209 10.93 16.83 8.49
N GLU A 210 10.12 15.81 8.71
CA GLU A 210 10.26 14.53 8.01
C GLU A 210 9.45 14.49 6.70
N GLY A 211 8.30 15.18 6.69
CA GLY A 211 7.31 15.09 5.64
C GLY A 211 6.31 13.94 5.86
N ARG A 212 5.13 14.08 5.25
CA ARG A 212 4.00 13.15 5.42
C ARG A 212 3.16 13.10 4.15
N VAL A 213 2.47 11.98 3.92
CA VAL A 213 1.34 11.91 2.98
C VAL A 213 0.07 11.50 3.73
N CYS A 214 -0.98 12.30 3.59
CA CYS A 214 -2.32 12.00 4.08
C CYS A 214 -3.13 11.27 3.00
N VAL A 215 -3.90 10.27 3.39
CA VAL A 215 -4.76 9.49 2.50
C VAL A 215 -6.22 9.75 2.87
N TYR A 216 -7.02 10.15 1.89
CA TYR A 216 -8.46 10.34 2.04
C TYR A 216 -9.20 9.29 1.21
N GLN A 217 -9.87 8.37 1.89
CA GLN A 217 -10.70 7.35 1.25
C GLN A 217 -11.98 7.97 0.72
N ASN A 218 -12.35 7.58 -0.49
CA ASN A 218 -13.56 8.04 -1.13
C ASN A 218 -14.73 7.10 -0.84
N LEU A 219 -15.59 7.53 0.07
CA LEU A 219 -16.82 6.81 0.45
C LEU A 219 -17.98 7.06 -0.52
N GLY A 220 -17.74 7.79 -1.61
CA GLY A 220 -18.74 8.18 -2.60
C GLY A 220 -19.55 9.41 -2.20
N ARG A 221 -20.32 9.96 -3.14
CA ARG A 221 -21.17 11.16 -2.95
C ARG A 221 -20.39 12.36 -2.38
N GLY A 222 -19.11 12.46 -2.69
CA GLY A 222 -18.22 13.53 -2.21
C GLY A 222 -17.77 13.39 -0.76
N GLN A 223 -17.90 12.22 -0.15
CA GLN A 223 -17.38 11.98 1.20
C GLN A 223 -15.94 11.46 1.14
N LEU A 224 -15.00 12.34 1.45
CA LEU A 224 -13.58 12.00 1.62
C LEU A 224 -13.23 11.84 3.11
N SER A 225 -13.05 10.61 3.56
CA SER A 225 -12.70 10.31 4.96
C SER A 225 -11.19 10.20 5.11
N GLU A 226 -10.59 10.99 6.01
CA GLU A 226 -9.16 10.86 6.31
C GLU A 226 -8.91 9.51 6.97
N GLN A 227 -8.00 8.74 6.38
CA GLN A 227 -7.60 7.46 6.95
C GLN A 227 -6.71 7.69 8.18
N PRO A 228 -6.86 6.89 9.26
CA PRO A 228 -5.92 6.91 10.38
C PRO A 228 -4.49 6.59 9.93
N LEU A 229 -4.38 5.91 8.79
CA LEU A 229 -3.11 5.59 8.16
C LEU A 229 -2.40 6.86 7.70
N VAL A 230 -1.30 7.14 8.38
CA VAL A 230 -0.33 8.16 7.98
C VAL A 230 0.84 7.46 7.31
N LEU A 231 1.03 7.70 6.01
CA LEU A 231 2.22 7.23 5.32
C LEU A 231 3.40 8.10 5.78
N ALA A 232 4.38 7.44 6.38
CA ALA A 232 5.64 8.02 6.80
C ALA A 232 6.76 7.12 6.29
N GLY A 233 7.74 7.69 5.57
CA GLY A 233 8.93 6.97 5.10
C GLY A 233 9.83 6.51 6.27
N SER A 234 11.14 6.71 6.17
CA SER A 234 12.08 6.35 7.25
C SER A 234 12.00 7.24 8.49
N ARG A 235 11.19 8.31 8.45
CA ARG A 235 11.17 9.38 9.47
C ARG A 235 12.51 10.11 9.60
N ALA A 236 13.33 10.06 8.56
CA ALA A 236 14.59 10.77 8.53
C ALA A 236 14.36 12.30 8.59
N PRO A 237 15.09 13.02 9.44
CA PRO A 237 15.03 14.47 9.52
C PRO A 237 15.33 15.14 8.18
N ARG A 238 14.51 16.13 7.81
CA ARG A 238 14.61 16.92 6.57
C ARG A 238 14.50 16.11 5.28
N ALA A 239 14.02 14.87 5.34
CA ALA A 239 13.88 14.00 4.17
C ALA A 239 12.86 14.53 3.15
N ARG A 240 11.86 15.28 3.65
CA ARG A 240 10.73 15.82 2.89
C ARG A 240 9.94 14.74 2.15
N PHE A 241 9.64 13.66 2.86
CA PHE A 241 8.76 12.62 2.39
C PHE A 241 7.41 13.20 1.94
N GLY A 242 6.91 12.79 0.78
CA GLY A 242 5.70 13.37 0.18
C GLY A 242 5.97 14.60 -0.69
N SER A 243 7.23 14.86 -1.07
CA SER A 243 7.55 15.89 -2.07
C SER A 243 7.03 15.54 -3.47
N ALA A 244 6.95 14.25 -3.78
CA ALA A 244 6.32 13.71 -4.97
C ALA A 244 5.48 12.49 -4.56
N VAL A 245 4.30 12.36 -5.17
CA VAL A 245 3.40 11.21 -5.03
C VAL A 245 2.92 10.88 -6.42
N ALA A 246 3.17 9.65 -6.89
CA ALA A 246 2.84 9.24 -8.25
C ALA A 246 2.19 7.86 -8.27
N SER A 247 1.28 7.68 -9.23
CA SER A 247 0.74 6.37 -9.59
C SER A 247 1.77 5.60 -10.38
N VAL A 248 2.11 4.41 -9.91
CA VAL A 248 3.07 3.51 -10.59
C VAL A 248 2.38 2.30 -11.23
N GLY A 249 1.04 2.34 -11.32
CA GLY A 249 0.23 1.24 -11.82
C GLY A 249 0.22 0.06 -10.84
N ASP A 250 -0.24 -1.10 -11.31
CA ASP A 250 -0.19 -2.38 -10.59
C ASP A 250 1.21 -3.00 -10.80
N LEU A 251 2.15 -2.72 -9.90
CA LEU A 251 3.57 -3.11 -9.99
C LEU A 251 3.80 -4.58 -9.71
N ASP A 252 2.96 -5.23 -8.89
CA ASP A 252 3.07 -6.66 -8.58
C ASP A 252 1.96 -7.51 -9.23
N GLN A 253 1.17 -6.89 -10.10
CA GLN A 253 0.11 -7.51 -10.89
C GLN A 253 -0.93 -8.24 -10.02
N ASP A 254 -1.24 -7.71 -8.84
CA ASP A 254 -2.20 -8.29 -7.89
C ASP A 254 -3.66 -7.86 -8.14
N GLY A 255 -3.87 -6.86 -9.01
CA GLY A 255 -5.16 -6.29 -9.36
C GLY A 255 -5.46 -4.93 -8.75
N TYR A 256 -4.59 -4.39 -7.89
CA TYR A 256 -4.74 -3.08 -7.27
C TYR A 256 -3.65 -2.11 -7.76
N ASN A 257 -3.95 -0.81 -7.78
CA ASN A 257 -2.94 0.17 -8.18
C ASN A 257 -2.04 0.54 -7.01
N ASP A 258 -0.75 0.69 -7.30
CA ASP A 258 0.29 1.03 -6.35
C ASP A 258 0.75 2.49 -6.51
N ILE A 259 1.47 2.96 -5.48
CA ILE A 259 2.03 4.32 -5.47
C ILE A 259 3.52 4.31 -5.16
N ALA A 260 4.20 5.34 -5.68
CA ALA A 260 5.54 5.73 -5.25
C ALA A 260 5.52 7.10 -4.57
N ILE A 261 6.26 7.23 -3.48
CA ILE A 261 6.43 8.48 -2.73
C ILE A 261 7.91 8.84 -2.63
N GLY A 262 8.24 10.09 -2.96
CA GLY A 262 9.60 10.61 -2.95
C GLY A 262 10.01 11.27 -1.62
N ALA A 263 11.25 11.04 -1.22
CA ALA A 263 11.95 11.69 -0.11
C ALA A 263 13.33 12.21 -0.59
N PRO A 264 13.35 13.27 -1.41
CA PRO A 264 14.53 13.67 -2.18
C PRO A 264 15.75 14.10 -1.36
N TYR A 265 15.55 14.40 -0.07
CA TYR A 265 16.63 14.93 0.78
C TYR A 265 17.07 13.96 1.88
N GLU A 266 16.55 12.73 1.85
CA GLU A 266 17.01 11.64 2.70
C GLU A 266 18.48 11.27 2.42
N ASP A 267 19.12 10.57 3.36
CA ASP A 267 20.51 10.08 3.24
C ASP A 267 21.51 11.16 2.82
N ASP A 268 21.52 12.29 3.54
CA ASP A 268 22.39 13.45 3.25
C ASP A 268 22.18 14.02 1.83
N GLN A 269 20.92 14.29 1.49
CA GLN A 269 20.49 14.85 0.20
C GLN A 269 20.73 13.93 -1.00
N ARG A 270 20.97 12.64 -0.79
CA ARG A 270 21.00 11.67 -1.88
C ARG A 270 19.59 11.40 -2.39
N GLY A 271 18.67 11.16 -1.45
CA GLY A 271 17.27 10.93 -1.70
C GLY A 271 16.89 9.45 -1.82
N ALA A 272 15.60 9.18 -1.64
CA ALA A 272 15.01 7.85 -1.72
C ALA A 272 13.58 7.92 -2.28
N ILE A 273 13.08 6.77 -2.74
CA ILE A 273 11.66 6.56 -3.04
C ILE A 273 11.12 5.36 -2.25
N TYR A 274 9.81 5.36 -2.04
CA TYR A 274 9.08 4.33 -1.30
C TYR A 274 7.91 3.83 -2.13
N ILE A 275 7.80 2.51 -2.28
CA ILE A 275 6.68 1.84 -2.94
C ILE A 275 5.68 1.39 -1.89
N TYR A 276 4.43 1.76 -2.05
CA TYR A 276 3.31 1.28 -1.23
C TYR A 276 2.32 0.56 -2.14
N LEU A 277 2.01 -0.68 -1.77
CA LEU A 277 1.07 -1.50 -2.53
C LEU A 277 -0.38 -1.15 -2.19
N GLY A 278 -1.23 -1.20 -3.21
CA GLY A 278 -2.68 -1.14 -3.10
C GLY A 278 -3.27 -2.45 -2.55
N GLY A 279 -4.58 -2.46 -2.36
CA GLY A 279 -5.29 -3.63 -1.85
C GLY A 279 -6.74 -3.31 -1.53
N ALA A 280 -7.58 -4.34 -1.35
CA ALA A 280 -9.01 -4.16 -1.05
C ALA A 280 -9.28 -3.29 0.20
N GLY A 281 -8.36 -3.31 1.17
CA GLY A 281 -8.43 -2.48 2.39
C GLY A 281 -7.82 -1.08 2.25
N GLY A 282 -7.41 -0.68 1.05
CA GLY A 282 -6.61 0.53 0.78
C GLY A 282 -5.12 0.25 0.74
N LEU A 283 -4.32 1.31 0.85
CA LEU A 283 -2.86 1.22 0.83
C LEU A 283 -2.32 0.48 2.04
N SER A 284 -1.29 -0.36 1.82
CA SER A 284 -0.53 -0.97 2.90
C SER A 284 0.04 0.10 3.85
N PRO A 285 -0.03 -0.09 5.18
CA PRO A 285 0.49 0.88 6.13
C PRO A 285 2.01 0.98 6.12
N THR A 286 2.68 -0.05 5.61
CA THR A 286 4.13 -0.12 5.47
C THR A 286 4.50 -0.20 4.00
N TYR A 287 5.55 0.52 3.59
CA TYR A 287 6.09 0.39 2.25
C TYR A 287 6.57 -1.05 1.99
N SER A 288 6.35 -1.56 0.79
CA SER A 288 6.85 -2.87 0.36
C SER A 288 8.33 -2.81 -0.02
N GLN A 289 8.77 -1.66 -0.54
CA GLN A 289 10.14 -1.44 -0.97
C GLN A 289 10.55 0.01 -0.73
N ARG A 290 11.78 0.19 -0.25
CA ARG A 290 12.49 1.49 -0.26
C ARG A 290 13.66 1.35 -1.21
N ILE A 291 13.87 2.35 -2.06
CA ILE A 291 14.98 2.41 -3.00
C ILE A 291 15.75 3.69 -2.70
N GLY A 292 16.90 3.56 -2.04
CA GLY A 292 17.81 4.67 -1.77
C GLY A 292 18.75 4.93 -2.95
N ALA A 293 19.02 6.20 -3.24
CA ALA A 293 19.97 6.58 -4.29
C ALA A 293 21.35 5.90 -4.15
N ALA A 294 21.84 5.75 -2.91
CA ALA A 294 23.13 5.14 -2.63
C ALA A 294 23.24 3.65 -3.03
N GLU A 295 22.10 2.95 -3.14
CA GLU A 295 22.04 1.56 -3.59
C GLU A 295 22.28 1.45 -5.10
N LEU A 296 21.96 2.52 -5.85
CA LEU A 296 22.07 2.60 -7.31
C LEU A 296 23.40 3.22 -7.74
N SER A 297 23.76 4.37 -7.15
CA SER A 297 24.99 5.09 -7.46
C SER A 297 25.37 6.03 -6.31
N GLY A 298 26.68 6.13 -6.03
CA GLY A 298 27.20 7.05 -5.02
C GLY A 298 27.07 8.53 -5.38
N GLU A 299 26.79 8.85 -6.65
CA GLU A 299 26.76 10.22 -7.20
C GLU A 299 25.37 10.86 -7.20
N LEU A 300 24.30 10.05 -7.14
CA LEU A 300 22.92 10.51 -7.21
C LEU A 300 22.58 11.44 -6.03
N ARG A 301 21.97 12.59 -6.35
CA ARG A 301 21.50 13.58 -5.36
C ARG A 301 20.15 14.19 -5.74
N GLY A 302 19.29 14.35 -4.74
CA GLY A 302 17.92 14.81 -4.96
C GLY A 302 17.02 13.74 -5.61
N PHE A 303 17.39 12.47 -5.52
CA PHE A 303 16.66 11.34 -6.10
C PHE A 303 15.28 11.18 -5.46
N GLY A 304 14.24 11.15 -6.28
CA GLY A 304 12.85 11.09 -5.81
C GLY A 304 12.18 12.46 -5.72
N VAL A 305 12.79 13.53 -6.26
CA VAL A 305 12.15 14.85 -6.32
C VAL A 305 10.95 14.87 -7.27
N SER A 306 11.00 14.03 -8.31
CA SER A 306 9.95 13.86 -9.31
C SER A 306 9.88 12.39 -9.70
N LEU A 307 8.67 11.95 -10.02
CA LEU A 307 8.33 10.57 -10.35
C LEU A 307 7.44 10.59 -11.60
N SER A 308 7.65 9.67 -12.53
CA SER A 308 6.74 9.45 -13.65
C SER A 308 5.53 8.62 -13.21
N HIS A 309 4.49 8.64 -14.04
CA HIS A 309 3.50 7.57 -14.00
C HIS A 309 4.16 6.23 -14.38
N GLY A 310 3.58 5.12 -13.91
CA GLY A 310 3.97 3.77 -14.29
C GLY A 310 3.70 3.51 -15.77
N LEU A 311 4.70 3.01 -16.49
CA LEU A 311 4.54 2.58 -17.88
C LEU A 311 5.52 1.46 -18.18
N ASP A 312 5.07 0.39 -18.82
CA ASP A 312 5.93 -0.69 -19.29
C ASP A 312 6.84 -0.19 -20.43
N MET A 313 8.14 -0.08 -20.17
CA MET A 313 9.14 0.44 -21.10
C MET A 313 9.97 -0.66 -21.76
N ASP A 314 9.92 -1.90 -21.27
CA ASP A 314 10.67 -3.04 -21.79
C ASP A 314 9.80 -4.19 -22.32
N ASN A 315 8.48 -3.98 -22.36
CA ASN A 315 7.47 -4.88 -22.88
C ASN A 315 7.37 -6.20 -22.08
N ASN A 316 7.68 -6.16 -20.78
CA ASN A 316 7.49 -7.29 -19.87
C ASN A 316 6.09 -7.32 -19.21
N ARG A 317 5.25 -6.31 -19.51
CA ARG A 317 3.88 -6.08 -19.01
C ARG A 317 3.78 -5.68 -17.53
N TYR A 318 4.89 -5.35 -16.90
CA TYR A 318 4.94 -4.72 -15.58
C TYR A 318 5.27 -3.25 -15.76
N SER A 319 4.72 -2.39 -14.89
CA SER A 319 4.93 -0.95 -15.02
C SER A 319 6.33 -0.57 -14.55
N ASP A 320 7.02 0.26 -15.33
CA ASP A 320 8.33 0.82 -14.97
C ASP A 320 8.17 2.27 -14.50
N VAL A 321 9.15 2.75 -13.72
CA VAL A 321 9.08 4.07 -13.08
C VAL A 321 10.37 4.85 -13.34
N ALA A 322 10.23 6.07 -13.86
CA ALA A 322 11.32 7.01 -13.98
C ALA A 322 11.38 7.95 -12.76
N VAL A 323 12.58 8.16 -12.23
CA VAL A 323 12.84 8.94 -11.02
C VAL A 323 13.84 10.06 -11.33
N GLY A 324 13.47 11.30 -11.00
CA GLY A 324 14.36 12.46 -11.16
C GLY A 324 15.34 12.63 -9.99
N SER A 325 16.56 13.04 -10.31
CA SER A 325 17.67 13.31 -9.38
C SER A 325 18.32 14.65 -9.73
N TYR A 326 17.60 15.74 -9.46
CA TYR A 326 17.91 17.06 -10.01
C TYR A 326 19.21 17.69 -9.48
N LEU A 327 19.67 17.34 -8.28
CA LEU A 327 20.92 17.90 -7.72
C LEU A 327 22.15 17.29 -8.38
N SER A 328 22.06 16.05 -8.87
CA SER A 328 23.09 15.43 -9.72
C SER A 328 22.84 15.65 -11.22
N GLY A 329 21.64 16.11 -11.61
CA GLY A 329 21.27 16.35 -13.02
C GLY A 329 20.92 15.07 -13.78
N GLU A 330 20.46 14.04 -13.08
CA GLU A 330 20.22 12.70 -13.64
C GLU A 330 18.75 12.28 -13.54
N ALA A 331 18.38 11.29 -14.35
CA ALA A 331 17.13 10.56 -14.25
C ALA A 331 17.41 9.06 -14.31
N VAL A 332 16.71 8.29 -13.49
CA VAL A 332 16.90 6.84 -13.36
C VAL A 332 15.61 6.14 -13.79
N LEU A 333 15.71 5.17 -14.70
CA LEU A 333 14.61 4.27 -15.04
C LEU A 333 14.73 3.00 -14.19
N LEU A 334 13.74 2.76 -13.34
CA LEU A 334 13.59 1.54 -12.57
C LEU A 334 12.60 0.64 -13.29
N ARG A 335 13.04 -0.58 -13.62
CA ARG A 335 12.20 -1.56 -14.32
C ARG A 335 11.70 -2.64 -13.38
N ALA A 336 10.41 -2.95 -13.49
CA ALA A 336 9.79 -4.00 -12.68
C ALA A 336 10.15 -5.38 -13.24
N GLN A 337 10.08 -6.41 -12.40
CA GLN A 337 10.33 -7.81 -12.79
C GLN A 337 9.07 -8.64 -12.55
N PRO A 338 8.84 -9.71 -13.34
CA PRO A 338 7.69 -10.58 -13.14
C PRO A 338 7.63 -11.18 -11.73
N VAL A 339 6.46 -11.16 -11.09
CA VAL A 339 6.31 -11.61 -9.70
C VAL A 339 5.77 -13.03 -9.63
N VAL A 340 6.56 -13.95 -9.05
CA VAL A 340 6.15 -15.32 -8.76
C VAL A 340 5.57 -15.42 -7.36
N ARG A 341 4.40 -16.04 -7.26
CA ARG A 341 3.79 -16.47 -5.99
C ARG A 341 3.79 -17.99 -5.95
N PHE A 342 4.13 -18.55 -4.79
CA PHE A 342 4.10 -19.99 -4.56
C PHE A 342 2.92 -20.36 -3.67
N HIS A 343 2.38 -21.54 -3.90
CA HIS A 343 1.47 -22.18 -2.98
C HIS A 343 1.98 -23.58 -2.68
N ALA A 344 2.49 -23.75 -1.46
CA ALA A 344 3.02 -25.01 -0.98
C ALA A 344 2.21 -25.50 0.22
N HIS A 345 2.18 -26.82 0.41
CA HIS A 345 1.70 -27.44 1.62
C HIS A 345 2.48 -28.71 1.91
N LEU A 346 2.60 -29.02 3.20
CA LEU A 346 3.16 -30.26 3.69
C LEU A 346 2.04 -31.07 4.34
N SER A 347 1.97 -32.35 4.00
CA SER A 347 1.06 -33.30 4.62
C SER A 347 1.83 -34.51 5.14
N SER A 348 1.29 -35.15 6.17
CA SER A 348 1.84 -36.38 6.75
C SER A 348 0.93 -37.55 6.42
N SER A 349 1.49 -38.75 6.30
CA SER A 349 0.70 -39.99 6.19
C SER A 349 -0.03 -40.34 7.49
N THR A 350 0.35 -39.71 8.59
CA THR A 350 -0.29 -39.87 9.90
C THR A 350 -0.40 -38.54 10.61
N ASP A 351 -1.54 -38.31 11.27
CA ASP A 351 -1.76 -37.10 12.06
C ASP A 351 -1.09 -37.18 13.43
N ARG A 352 -0.68 -38.39 13.87
CA ARG A 352 -0.04 -38.63 15.17
C ARG A 352 0.97 -39.77 15.10
N LEU A 353 1.98 -39.72 15.95
CA LEU A 353 3.01 -40.75 16.07
C LEU A 353 2.87 -41.50 17.40
N GLN A 354 2.93 -42.81 17.35
CA GLN A 354 3.09 -43.62 18.55
C GLN A 354 4.56 -43.56 19.00
N PRO A 355 4.85 -43.65 20.32
CA PRO A 355 6.23 -43.73 20.81
C PRO A 355 7.04 -44.89 20.22
N THR A 356 6.36 -45.93 19.73
CA THR A 356 6.97 -47.08 19.05
C THR A 356 7.30 -46.83 17.57
N ASP A 357 6.72 -45.80 16.96
CA ASP A 357 6.88 -45.52 15.53
C ASP A 357 8.32 -45.18 15.23
N ARG A 358 8.85 -45.83 14.19
CA ARG A 358 10.24 -45.65 13.75
C ARG A 358 10.36 -44.88 12.45
N GLN A 359 9.26 -44.70 11.74
CA GLN A 359 9.23 -43.92 10.52
C GLN A 359 7.80 -43.48 10.18
N PHE A 360 7.68 -42.41 9.41
CA PHE A 360 6.43 -41.97 8.80
C PHE A 360 6.72 -41.32 7.44
N ARG A 361 5.70 -41.18 6.60
CA ARG A 361 5.84 -40.53 5.30
C ARG A 361 5.27 -39.12 5.35
N ILE A 362 5.88 -38.23 4.59
CA ILE A 362 5.36 -36.88 4.34
C ILE A 362 5.26 -36.66 2.83
N THR A 363 4.27 -35.89 2.41
CA THR A 363 4.10 -35.45 1.03
C THR A 363 4.25 -33.93 0.99
N ALA A 364 5.22 -33.47 0.21
CA ALA A 364 5.48 -32.06 -0.04
C ALA A 364 4.95 -31.69 -1.41
N CYS A 365 3.96 -30.79 -1.46
CA CYS A 365 3.35 -30.33 -2.70
C CYS A 365 3.59 -28.83 -2.87
N ILE A 366 3.99 -28.43 -4.07
CA ILE A 366 4.23 -27.03 -4.43
C ILE A 366 3.72 -26.75 -5.83
N LYS A 367 3.11 -25.58 -5.99
CA LYS A 367 2.81 -24.97 -7.30
C LYS A 367 3.25 -23.52 -7.29
N TYR A 368 3.42 -22.94 -8.46
CA TYR A 368 3.65 -21.51 -8.64
C TYR A 368 2.61 -20.91 -9.59
N PHE A 369 2.37 -19.62 -9.45
CA PHE A 369 1.41 -18.84 -10.24
C PHE A 369 1.78 -17.35 -10.22
N GLY A 370 1.20 -16.59 -11.14
CA GLY A 370 1.48 -15.16 -11.32
C GLY A 370 1.34 -14.77 -12.79
N LYS A 371 1.34 -13.47 -13.09
CA LYS A 371 1.11 -13.00 -14.47
C LYS A 371 2.42 -12.98 -15.26
N HIS A 372 2.36 -13.41 -16.53
CA HIS A 372 3.48 -13.33 -17.48
C HIS A 372 4.74 -14.09 -17.04
N LEU A 373 4.54 -15.25 -16.44
CA LEU A 373 5.60 -16.15 -15.99
C LEU A 373 5.92 -17.23 -17.04
N PRO A 374 7.12 -17.84 -17.01
CA PRO A 374 7.45 -18.96 -17.87
C PRO A 374 6.59 -20.21 -17.55
N GLU A 375 6.40 -21.07 -18.54
CA GLU A 375 5.63 -22.33 -18.41
C GLU A 375 6.32 -23.35 -17.50
N GLN A 376 7.65 -23.28 -17.41
CA GLN A 376 8.45 -24.09 -16.50
C GLN A 376 9.34 -23.19 -15.63
N LEU A 377 9.43 -23.50 -14.34
CA LEU A 377 10.22 -22.74 -13.38
C LEU A 377 11.09 -23.69 -12.53
N PRO A 378 12.42 -23.63 -12.66
CA PRO A 378 13.29 -24.41 -11.80
C PRO A 378 13.30 -23.78 -10.41
N THR A 379 12.97 -24.59 -9.41
CA THR A 379 12.72 -24.16 -8.02
C THR A 379 13.59 -24.98 -7.09
N GLU A 380 14.38 -24.31 -6.27
CA GLU A 380 15.15 -24.92 -5.19
C GLU A 380 14.25 -25.11 -3.97
N VAL A 381 14.16 -26.34 -3.46
CA VAL A 381 13.36 -26.71 -2.29
C VAL A 381 14.28 -27.22 -1.20
N LEU A 382 14.26 -26.54 -0.05
CA LEU A 382 14.97 -26.94 1.18
C LEU A 382 13.97 -27.60 2.13
N MET A 383 14.23 -28.87 2.44
CA MET A 383 13.52 -29.63 3.46
C MET A 383 14.36 -29.68 4.73
N LYS A 384 13.75 -29.38 5.88
CA LYS A 384 14.45 -29.34 7.16
C LYS A 384 13.60 -29.93 8.28
N ILE A 385 14.23 -30.75 9.13
CA ILE A 385 13.70 -31.12 10.44
C ILE A 385 14.18 -30.07 11.44
N GLU A 386 13.24 -29.39 12.10
CA GLU A 386 13.54 -28.33 13.07
C GLU A 386 13.64 -28.86 14.51
N SER A 387 13.11 -30.06 14.78
CA SER A 387 13.14 -30.68 16.10
C SER A 387 14.54 -31.01 16.57
N ARG A 388 14.89 -30.49 17.76
CA ARG A 388 16.16 -30.80 18.45
C ARG A 388 16.02 -31.83 19.57
N HIS A 389 14.79 -32.09 20.02
CA HIS A 389 14.48 -33.02 21.12
C HIS A 389 14.47 -34.50 20.67
N VAL A 390 14.34 -34.75 19.37
CA VAL A 390 14.34 -36.09 18.77
C VAL A 390 15.33 -36.10 17.61
N LEU A 391 16.17 -37.13 17.54
CA LEU A 391 16.99 -37.38 16.37
C LEU A 391 16.12 -38.01 15.26
N CYS A 392 15.62 -37.18 14.37
CA CYS A 392 14.98 -37.61 13.13
C CYS A 392 15.93 -37.35 11.95
N ALA A 393 15.72 -38.09 10.87
CA ALA A 393 16.40 -37.82 9.61
C ALA A 393 15.59 -38.34 8.42
N PHE A 394 15.70 -37.67 7.28
CA PHE A 394 15.13 -38.11 6.02
C PHE A 394 15.87 -39.35 5.50
N ASP A 395 15.13 -40.32 4.98
CA ASP A 395 15.69 -41.48 4.28
C ASP A 395 15.93 -41.12 2.81
N LEU A 396 17.19 -40.96 2.42
CA LEU A 396 17.61 -40.53 1.09
C LEU A 396 18.60 -41.54 0.50
N SER A 397 18.68 -41.61 -0.84
CA SER A 397 19.55 -42.55 -1.58
C SER A 397 21.05 -42.42 -1.27
N GLY A 398 21.50 -41.32 -0.65
CA GLY A 398 22.88 -41.05 -0.23
C GLY A 398 23.11 -41.12 1.29
N GLY A 399 22.18 -41.70 2.05
CA GLY A 399 22.21 -41.80 3.51
C GLY A 399 21.25 -40.84 4.20
N SER A 400 21.19 -40.90 5.52
CA SER A 400 20.18 -40.19 6.30
C SER A 400 20.67 -38.79 6.73
N ARG A 401 19.85 -37.75 6.48
CA ARG A 401 20.18 -36.34 6.76
C ARG A 401 19.04 -35.62 7.45
N ASP A 402 19.33 -34.64 8.29
CA ASP A 402 18.36 -33.79 9.01
C ASP A 402 17.81 -32.64 8.15
N ASN A 403 18.56 -32.26 7.10
CA ASN A 403 18.12 -31.36 6.05
C ASN A 403 18.70 -31.78 4.70
N PHE A 404 18.01 -31.39 3.63
CA PHE A 404 18.52 -31.54 2.28
C PHE A 404 17.84 -30.54 1.35
N THR A 405 18.53 -30.22 0.27
CA THR A 405 18.04 -29.34 -0.78
C THR A 405 18.00 -30.10 -2.09
N TYR A 406 16.96 -29.87 -2.89
CA TYR A 406 16.84 -30.42 -4.23
C TYR A 406 16.17 -29.41 -5.17
N THR A 407 16.47 -29.51 -6.45
CA THR A 407 15.84 -28.67 -7.48
C THR A 407 14.68 -29.43 -8.10
N ARG A 408 13.55 -28.74 -8.28
CA ARG A 408 12.35 -29.26 -8.94
C ARG A 408 11.96 -28.34 -10.09
N MET A 409 11.72 -28.93 -11.26
CA MET A 409 11.12 -28.21 -12.38
C MET A 409 9.60 -28.19 -12.18
N LEU A 410 9.06 -27.03 -11.85
CA LEU A 410 7.62 -26.85 -11.67
C LEU A 410 6.96 -26.48 -13.00
N THR A 411 5.69 -26.85 -13.16
CA THR A 411 4.85 -26.46 -14.30
C THR A 411 3.81 -25.44 -13.84
N TYR A 412 3.59 -24.40 -14.65
CA TYR A 412 2.71 -23.28 -14.32
C TYR A 412 1.33 -23.74 -13.84
N GLU A 413 0.90 -23.24 -12.67
CA GLU A 413 -0.38 -23.54 -12.01
C GLU A 413 -0.67 -25.03 -11.69
N SER A 414 0.30 -25.92 -11.88
CA SER A 414 0.17 -27.34 -11.55
C SER A 414 0.95 -27.70 -10.29
N TYR A 415 0.35 -28.51 -9.41
CA TYR A 415 1.06 -29.05 -8.27
C TYR A 415 2.08 -30.11 -8.71
N SER A 416 3.31 -29.98 -8.20
CA SER A 416 4.28 -31.06 -8.14
C SER A 416 4.35 -31.54 -6.69
N CYS A 417 4.17 -32.85 -6.48
CA CYS A 417 4.24 -33.46 -5.16
C CYS A 417 5.35 -34.49 -5.10
N ASP A 418 6.08 -34.53 -3.99
CA ASP A 418 7.14 -35.49 -3.70
C ASP A 418 6.94 -36.11 -2.32
N ASP A 419 7.11 -37.43 -2.24
CA ASP A 419 6.98 -38.20 -1.01
C ASP A 419 8.36 -38.45 -0.38
N PHE A 420 8.46 -38.23 0.93
CA PHE A 420 9.67 -38.48 1.71
C PHE A 420 9.36 -39.35 2.92
N THR A 421 10.30 -40.25 3.25
CA THR A 421 10.23 -41.04 4.48
C THR A 421 11.11 -40.37 5.54
N VAL A 422 10.54 -40.13 6.73
CA VAL A 422 11.25 -39.61 7.89
C VAL A 422 11.48 -40.76 8.85
N LEU A 423 12.74 -40.99 9.23
CA LEU A 423 13.17 -41.99 10.19
C LEU A 423 13.30 -41.35 11.58
N ILE A 424 12.81 -42.06 12.60
CA ILE A 424 12.83 -41.67 14.00
C ILE A 424 13.80 -42.58 14.76
N LYS A 425 14.86 -42.02 15.36
CA LYS A 425 15.79 -42.81 16.19
C LYS A 425 15.18 -43.11 17.57
N SER A 426 15.58 -44.24 18.17
CA SER A 426 15.00 -44.79 19.42
C SER A 426 15.10 -43.91 20.67
N ASP A 427 15.97 -42.91 20.69
CA ASP A 427 16.40 -42.26 21.94
C ASP A 427 15.64 -40.97 22.21
N ILE A 428 14.30 -41.07 22.24
CA ILE A 428 13.41 -39.93 22.49
C ILE A 428 13.25 -39.75 24.00
N HIS A 429 13.70 -38.60 24.50
CA HIS A 429 13.61 -38.25 25.92
C HIS A 429 12.35 -37.41 26.24
N ASP A 430 11.84 -36.68 25.24
CA ASP A 430 10.68 -35.80 25.37
C ASP A 430 9.73 -36.02 24.19
N TYR A 431 8.63 -36.72 24.46
CA TYR A 431 7.56 -36.96 23.49
C TYR A 431 6.55 -35.80 23.46
N THR A 432 6.60 -34.86 24.41
CA THR A 432 5.59 -33.78 24.53
C THR A 432 5.71 -32.73 23.44
N GLN A 433 6.88 -32.64 22.80
CA GLN A 433 7.09 -31.77 21.65
C GLN A 433 6.82 -32.52 20.34
N PRO A 434 6.19 -31.87 19.35
CA PRO A 434 5.92 -32.48 18.06
C PRO A 434 7.18 -32.50 17.19
N ILE A 435 7.24 -33.44 16.24
CA ILE A 435 8.24 -33.39 15.17
C ILE A 435 7.88 -32.24 14.23
N GLN A 436 8.71 -31.21 14.20
CA GLN A 436 8.54 -30.05 13.35
C GLN A 436 9.39 -30.18 12.09
N LEU A 437 8.75 -30.00 10.95
CA LEU A 437 9.34 -30.02 9.62
C LEU A 437 9.04 -28.69 8.95
N SER A 438 9.98 -28.20 8.15
CA SER A 438 9.77 -27.05 7.29
C SER A 438 10.22 -27.33 5.86
N MET A 439 9.46 -26.75 4.94
CA MET A 439 9.74 -26.73 3.52
C MET A 439 9.88 -25.27 3.12
N SER A 440 11.10 -24.89 2.78
CA SER A 440 11.42 -23.57 2.20
C SER A 440 11.66 -23.73 0.71
N TYR A 441 11.34 -22.70 -0.05
CA TYR A 441 11.45 -22.77 -1.51
C TYR A 441 11.80 -21.41 -2.10
N ASN A 442 12.57 -21.43 -3.18
CA ASN A 442 13.01 -20.25 -3.91
C ASN A 442 13.24 -20.59 -5.39
N ILE A 443 13.27 -19.58 -6.25
CA ILE A 443 13.67 -19.76 -7.65
C ILE A 443 15.15 -20.18 -7.67
N SER A 444 15.49 -21.23 -8.40
CA SER A 444 16.90 -21.62 -8.57
C SER A 444 17.54 -20.76 -9.67
N SER A 445 18.69 -20.15 -9.41
CA SER A 445 19.48 -19.53 -10.46
C SER A 445 20.06 -20.62 -11.38
N GLU A 446 20.01 -20.42 -12.70
CA GLU A 446 20.58 -21.38 -13.67
C GLU A 446 22.10 -21.55 -13.53
N ASP A 447 22.78 -20.68 -12.77
CA ASP A 447 24.25 -20.66 -12.62
C ASP A 447 24.80 -21.19 -11.29
N GLY A 448 23.97 -21.61 -10.32
CA GLY A 448 24.48 -22.13 -9.03
C GLY A 448 25.32 -21.13 -8.22
N THR A 449 25.41 -19.87 -8.67
CA THR A 449 25.88 -18.74 -7.91
C THR A 449 24.68 -18.17 -7.15
N VAL A 450 24.80 -18.18 -5.82
CA VAL A 450 23.98 -17.33 -4.96
C VAL A 450 24.46 -15.91 -5.20
N GLU A 451 24.07 -15.31 -6.33
CA GLU A 451 24.09 -13.86 -6.42
C GLU A 451 22.88 -13.35 -5.67
N GLU A 452 23.13 -12.70 -4.54
CA GLU A 452 22.22 -11.73 -3.95
C GLU A 452 21.84 -10.70 -5.04
N HIS A 453 20.83 -11.01 -5.86
CA HIS A 453 20.22 -10.08 -6.83
C HIS A 453 19.42 -8.95 -6.11
N SER A 454 19.69 -8.71 -4.83
CA SER A 454 19.31 -7.49 -4.13
C SER A 454 20.21 -6.31 -4.49
N ARG A 455 21.24 -6.49 -5.32
CA ARG A 455 21.97 -5.36 -5.90
C ARG A 455 21.31 -4.95 -7.21
N PRO A 456 20.83 -3.70 -7.35
CA PRO A 456 20.40 -3.22 -8.65
C PRO A 456 21.57 -3.38 -9.63
N SER A 457 21.26 -3.90 -10.82
CA SER A 457 22.22 -3.93 -11.94
C SER A 457 22.88 -2.56 -12.06
N THR A 458 24.20 -2.52 -12.25
CA THR A 458 24.95 -1.27 -12.36
C THR A 458 24.23 -0.33 -13.34
N PRO A 459 23.86 0.89 -12.92
CA PRO A 459 23.07 1.77 -13.77
C PRO A 459 23.82 2.02 -15.08
N VAL A 460 23.17 1.70 -16.19
CA VAL A 460 23.71 2.01 -17.52
C VAL A 460 23.54 3.50 -17.74
N THR A 461 24.64 4.25 -17.65
CA THR A 461 24.63 5.69 -17.92
C THR A 461 24.42 5.94 -19.41
N ILE A 462 23.20 6.33 -19.81
CA ILE A 462 22.94 6.85 -21.15
C ILE A 462 23.29 8.35 -21.14
N GLY A 463 24.55 8.68 -21.40
CA GLY A 463 25.02 10.06 -21.39
C GLY A 463 24.38 10.92 -22.49
N THR A 464 23.73 12.02 -22.10
CA THR A 464 23.13 13.01 -23.02
C THR A 464 24.07 14.20 -23.29
N ASP A 465 25.36 13.97 -23.54
CA ASP A 465 26.27 15.06 -23.91
C ASP A 465 26.07 15.46 -25.39
N LEU A 466 25.11 16.37 -25.61
CA LEU A 466 24.77 16.96 -26.91
C LEU A 466 25.90 17.86 -27.48
N SER A 467 26.98 18.12 -26.74
CA SER A 467 28.03 19.07 -27.14
C SER A 467 29.18 18.48 -27.97
N LYS A 468 29.29 17.14 -28.11
CA LYS A 468 30.45 16.48 -28.74
C LYS A 468 30.14 15.63 -29.98
N ARG A 469 29.12 15.98 -30.75
CA ARG A 469 28.65 15.16 -31.89
C ARG A 469 29.36 15.38 -33.24
N ALA A 470 30.53 16.03 -33.31
CA ALA A 470 31.17 16.32 -34.60
C ALA A 470 32.35 15.39 -35.01
N GLU A 471 33.06 14.69 -34.11
CA GLU A 471 34.30 13.99 -34.54
C GLU A 471 34.53 12.56 -34.00
N ARG A 472 33.59 11.97 -33.25
CA ARG A 472 33.74 10.59 -32.74
C ARG A 472 32.79 9.55 -33.35
N SER A 473 32.11 9.86 -34.45
CA SER A 473 31.27 8.89 -35.16
C SER A 473 32.09 8.16 -36.23
N LYS A 474 32.75 7.05 -35.84
CA LYS A 474 33.09 5.88 -36.71
C LYS A 474 34.00 4.83 -36.06
N ARG A 475 34.60 5.09 -34.89
CA ARG A 475 35.50 4.10 -34.23
C ARG A 475 35.04 3.59 -32.87
N GLN A 476 33.96 4.13 -32.31
CA GLN A 476 33.48 3.80 -30.96
C GLN A 476 32.08 3.18 -30.95
N VAL A 477 31.69 2.51 -32.06
CA VAL A 477 30.44 1.72 -32.15
C VAL A 477 30.74 0.22 -32.24
N SER A 478 32.01 -0.19 -32.38
CA SER A 478 32.38 -1.63 -32.39
C SER A 478 33.15 -2.09 -31.15
N SER A 479 33.38 -1.22 -30.16
CA SER A 479 34.21 -1.52 -28.97
C SER A 479 33.44 -1.49 -27.64
N LEU A 480 32.11 -1.31 -27.68
CA LEU A 480 31.21 -1.44 -26.53
C LEU A 480 30.58 -2.85 -26.44
N MET A 481 31.11 -3.82 -27.19
CA MET A 481 30.67 -5.22 -27.24
C MET A 481 31.69 -6.17 -26.56
N THR A 482 32.48 -5.67 -25.62
CA THR A 482 33.43 -6.50 -24.84
C THR A 482 33.59 -5.92 -23.44
N GLY A 483 32.58 -6.15 -22.60
CA GLY A 483 32.60 -5.87 -21.18
C GLY A 483 31.34 -6.47 -20.58
N ASP A 484 31.47 -7.64 -19.94
CA ASP A 484 30.42 -8.33 -19.19
C ASP A 484 29.74 -7.35 -18.23
N LEU A 485 28.55 -6.90 -18.61
CA LEU A 485 27.56 -6.25 -17.77
C LEU A 485 26.40 -7.24 -17.79
N SER A 486 26.02 -7.80 -16.64
CA SER A 486 24.81 -8.61 -16.57
C SER A 486 23.63 -7.74 -17.05
N GLU A 487 23.19 -8.03 -18.27
CA GLU A 487 22.07 -7.35 -18.90
C GLU A 487 20.82 -7.60 -18.04
N PHE A 488 20.13 -6.53 -17.65
CA PHE A 488 18.90 -6.65 -16.87
C PHE A 488 17.94 -7.65 -17.55
N CYS A 489 17.55 -8.67 -16.82
CA CYS A 489 16.69 -9.72 -17.33
C CYS A 489 15.22 -9.35 -17.11
N ALA A 490 14.60 -8.76 -18.14
CA ALA A 490 13.20 -8.33 -18.12
C ALA A 490 12.19 -9.48 -17.89
N THR A 491 12.59 -10.72 -18.18
CA THR A 491 11.76 -11.91 -18.01
C THR A 491 12.13 -12.75 -16.79
N CYS A 492 13.17 -12.36 -16.03
CA CYS A 492 13.58 -13.13 -14.86
C CYS A 492 12.65 -12.81 -13.70
N PRO A 493 11.92 -13.82 -13.20
CA PRO A 493 10.96 -13.58 -12.14
C PRO A 493 11.62 -13.35 -10.79
N VAL A 494 10.91 -12.62 -9.92
CA VAL A 494 11.24 -12.43 -8.51
C VAL A 494 10.17 -13.06 -7.63
N VAL A 495 10.60 -13.64 -6.51
CA VAL A 495 9.66 -14.22 -5.53
C VAL A 495 8.98 -13.11 -4.75
N ASN A 496 7.65 -13.16 -4.68
CA ASN A 496 6.90 -12.33 -3.75
C ASN A 496 7.26 -12.72 -2.30
N ARG A 497 7.92 -11.82 -1.57
CA ARG A 497 8.31 -12.06 -0.16
C ARG A 497 7.30 -11.48 0.84
N LEU A 498 6.22 -10.89 0.37
CA LEU A 498 5.21 -10.24 1.19
C LEU A 498 4.15 -11.27 1.60
N GLY A 499 4.08 -11.56 2.90
CA GLY A 499 3.07 -12.45 3.50
C GLY A 499 3.63 -13.71 4.15
N ALA A 500 2.94 -14.20 5.19
CA ALA A 500 3.26 -15.46 5.85
C ALA A 500 3.03 -16.64 4.90
N GLY A 501 3.98 -17.57 4.83
CA GLY A 501 3.83 -18.78 4.03
C GLY A 501 4.21 -18.66 2.56
N GLN A 502 4.74 -17.51 2.09
CA GLN A 502 5.18 -17.29 0.70
C GLN A 502 6.59 -17.83 0.39
N THR A 503 7.38 -18.17 1.41
CA THR A 503 8.77 -18.67 1.25
C THR A 503 9.08 -19.89 2.09
N GLN A 504 8.20 -20.23 3.05
CA GLN A 504 8.34 -21.39 3.91
C GLN A 504 6.97 -21.84 4.42
N VAL A 505 6.73 -23.15 4.42
CA VAL A 505 5.61 -23.80 5.12
C VAL A 505 6.13 -24.76 6.18
N ARG A 506 5.34 -24.98 7.24
CA ARG A 506 5.71 -25.86 8.36
C ARG A 506 4.64 -26.93 8.58
N LEU A 507 5.10 -28.10 9.01
CA LEU A 507 4.27 -29.23 9.43
C LEU A 507 4.72 -29.65 10.82
N SER A 508 3.78 -29.90 11.72
CA SER A 508 4.04 -30.43 13.05
C SER A 508 3.30 -31.75 13.22
N VAL A 509 4.03 -32.83 13.51
CA VAL A 509 3.46 -34.15 13.74
C VAL A 509 3.67 -34.52 15.22
N PRO A 510 2.61 -34.53 16.05
CA PRO A 510 2.69 -34.77 17.47
C PRO A 510 2.76 -36.26 17.83
N PHE A 511 3.27 -36.58 19.03
CA PHE A 511 3.15 -37.93 19.58
C PHE A 511 1.82 -38.13 20.32
N SER A 512 1.31 -39.35 20.30
CA SER A 512 0.19 -39.82 21.12
C SER A 512 0.70 -40.17 22.52
N ILE A 513 0.29 -39.39 23.54
CA ILE A 513 0.68 -39.60 24.94
C ILE A 513 -0.55 -39.48 25.82
N GLY A 514 -0.75 -40.44 26.72
CA GLY A 514 -1.85 -40.42 27.68
C GLY A 514 -3.20 -40.85 27.09
N CYS A 515 -3.19 -41.62 26.00
CA CYS A 515 -4.34 -42.08 25.23
C CYS A 515 -4.85 -43.48 25.63
N GLY A 516 -4.87 -43.79 26.92
CA GLY A 516 -5.33 -45.12 27.39
C GLY A 516 -4.55 -46.33 26.83
N ALA A 517 -5.22 -47.47 26.72
CA ALA A 517 -4.64 -48.76 26.32
C ALA A 517 -4.77 -49.08 24.82
N ASP A 518 -5.68 -48.40 24.13
CA ASP A 518 -5.91 -48.46 22.68
C ASP A 518 -5.01 -47.49 21.91
N ALA A 519 -4.29 -46.60 22.62
CA ALA A 519 -3.30 -45.67 22.08
C ALA A 519 -3.88 -44.64 21.09
N VAL A 520 -5.20 -44.47 21.06
CA VAL A 520 -5.92 -43.49 20.24
C VAL A 520 -6.53 -42.45 21.17
N CYS A 521 -5.95 -41.25 21.20
CA CYS A 521 -6.44 -40.19 22.07
C CYS A 521 -7.75 -39.61 21.52
N GLN A 522 -8.85 -39.84 22.23
CA GLN A 522 -10.16 -39.27 21.93
C GLN A 522 -10.36 -37.98 22.74
N SER A 523 -10.13 -36.82 22.10
CA SER A 523 -10.33 -35.52 22.73
C SER A 523 -11.81 -35.11 22.75
N ASP A 524 -12.15 -34.21 23.67
CA ASP A 524 -13.48 -33.59 23.75
C ASP A 524 -13.31 -32.08 23.98
N LEU A 525 -13.00 -31.37 22.89
CA LEU A 525 -12.67 -29.95 22.86
C LEU A 525 -13.92 -29.10 22.66
N SER A 526 -14.28 -28.32 23.67
CA SER A 526 -15.35 -27.33 23.56
C SER A 526 -14.78 -25.91 23.58
N VAL A 527 -15.43 -25.00 22.85
CA VAL A 527 -15.07 -23.57 22.83
C VAL A 527 -16.24 -22.71 23.30
N SER A 528 -15.93 -21.67 24.06
CA SER A 528 -16.87 -20.63 24.48
C SER A 528 -16.21 -19.26 24.44
N ALA A 529 -17.00 -18.19 24.45
CA ALA A 529 -16.47 -16.84 24.55
C ALA A 529 -17.33 -15.94 25.41
N ALA A 530 -16.69 -14.94 26.02
CA ALA A 530 -17.33 -13.91 26.83
C ALA A 530 -16.58 -12.57 26.68
N VAL A 531 -17.28 -11.46 26.86
CA VAL A 531 -16.67 -10.13 26.88
C VAL A 531 -16.26 -9.76 28.30
N SER A 532 -14.99 -9.42 28.49
CA SER A 532 -14.44 -9.03 29.77
C SER A 532 -15.16 -7.80 30.34
N GLY A 533 -15.67 -7.90 31.57
CA GLY A 533 -16.35 -6.79 32.26
C GLY A 533 -17.81 -6.57 31.85
N LEU A 534 -18.34 -7.34 30.90
CA LEU A 534 -19.75 -7.31 30.51
C LEU A 534 -20.50 -8.48 31.15
N ARG A 535 -21.69 -8.22 31.72
CA ARG A 535 -22.55 -9.30 32.23
C ARG A 535 -23.11 -10.11 31.07
N GLU A 536 -23.32 -11.41 31.29
CA GLU A 536 -23.93 -12.28 30.30
C GLU A 536 -25.31 -11.76 29.85
N GLY A 537 -25.50 -11.61 28.55
CA GLY A 537 -26.72 -11.05 27.96
C GLY A 537 -26.86 -9.51 28.03
N ALA A 538 -25.87 -8.78 28.55
CA ALA A 538 -25.87 -7.31 28.49
C ALA A 538 -25.40 -6.81 27.12
N ALA A 539 -26.00 -5.72 26.64
CA ALA A 539 -25.62 -5.10 25.37
C ALA A 539 -24.46 -4.10 25.54
N PHE A 540 -23.48 -4.16 24.64
CA PHE A 540 -22.35 -3.24 24.61
C PHE A 540 -22.77 -1.89 23.99
N VAL A 541 -22.40 -0.78 24.63
CA VAL A 541 -22.72 0.56 24.14
C VAL A 541 -21.68 1.00 23.11
N ILE A 542 -22.11 1.20 21.86
CA ILE A 542 -21.24 1.68 20.77
C ILE A 542 -20.69 3.06 21.15
N GLY A 543 -19.36 3.21 21.08
CA GLY A 543 -18.66 4.46 21.41
C GLY A 543 -18.31 4.65 22.88
N ALA A 544 -18.76 3.78 23.80
CA ALA A 544 -18.37 3.86 25.22
C ALA A 544 -16.90 3.48 25.47
N SER A 545 -16.36 2.57 24.65
CA SER A 545 -14.95 2.19 24.61
C SER A 545 -14.54 1.98 23.15
N PRO A 546 -13.34 2.40 22.73
CA PRO A 546 -12.83 2.13 21.39
C PRO A 546 -12.51 0.63 21.16
N THR A 547 -12.41 -0.15 22.23
CA THR A 547 -12.02 -1.57 22.17
C THR A 547 -12.93 -2.48 22.99
N ILE A 548 -13.05 -3.74 22.55
CA ILE A 548 -13.72 -4.83 23.25
C ILE A 548 -12.72 -5.94 23.54
N GLU A 549 -12.67 -6.38 24.80
CA GLU A 549 -11.85 -7.51 25.22
C GLU A 549 -12.67 -8.81 25.18
N LEU A 550 -12.48 -9.62 24.14
CA LEU A 550 -13.13 -10.92 23.97
C LEU A 550 -12.25 -12.03 24.55
N ASP A 551 -12.73 -12.71 25.58
CA ASP A 551 -12.11 -13.90 26.14
C ASP A 551 -12.68 -15.15 25.49
N VAL A 552 -11.84 -15.90 24.79
CA VAL A 552 -12.15 -17.20 24.20
C VAL A 552 -11.61 -18.28 25.14
N ASN A 553 -12.50 -19.09 25.69
CA ASN A 553 -12.18 -20.21 26.57
C ASN A 553 -12.31 -21.52 25.81
N VAL A 554 -11.34 -22.41 25.99
CA VAL A 554 -11.32 -23.76 25.41
C VAL A 554 -11.11 -24.76 26.53
N THR A 555 -11.95 -25.78 26.58
CA THR A 555 -11.83 -26.87 27.55
C THR A 555 -11.61 -28.19 26.83
N ASN A 556 -10.99 -29.16 27.52
CA ASN A 556 -10.88 -30.54 27.06
C ASN A 556 -11.46 -31.48 28.10
N ALA A 557 -12.61 -32.10 27.84
CA ALA A 557 -13.25 -33.03 28.77
C ALA A 557 -12.86 -34.51 28.53
N GLY A 558 -12.17 -34.80 27.42
CA GLY A 558 -11.74 -36.13 27.01
C GLY A 558 -10.27 -36.39 27.34
N GLU A 559 -9.60 -37.14 26.47
CA GLU A 559 -8.17 -37.44 26.57
C GLU A 559 -7.28 -36.30 26.04
N PRO A 560 -5.95 -36.31 26.28
CA PRO A 560 -5.07 -35.23 25.86
C PRO A 560 -5.15 -34.89 24.36
N ALA A 561 -5.44 -33.62 24.06
CA ALA A 561 -5.57 -33.13 22.70
C ALA A 561 -4.21 -32.70 22.12
N SER A 562 -3.87 -33.21 20.94
CA SER A 562 -2.62 -32.87 20.26
C SER A 562 -2.79 -31.68 19.31
N LEU A 563 -1.86 -30.73 19.35
CA LEU A 563 -1.85 -29.46 18.60
C LEU A 563 -3.21 -28.75 18.53
N PRO A 564 -3.89 -28.52 19.68
CA PRO A 564 -5.17 -27.84 19.64
C PRO A 564 -5.01 -26.42 19.13
N SER A 565 -5.86 -26.05 18.19
CA SER A 565 -5.91 -24.72 17.61
C SER A 565 -7.34 -24.22 17.59
N VAL A 566 -7.54 -22.94 17.88
CA VAL A 566 -8.83 -22.29 17.72
C VAL A 566 -8.76 -21.32 16.55
N GLN A 567 -9.69 -21.47 15.62
CA GLN A 567 -9.94 -20.53 14.55
C GLN A 567 -11.03 -19.56 14.99
N VAL A 568 -10.72 -18.26 14.95
CA VAL A 568 -11.64 -17.17 15.26
C VAL A 568 -11.87 -16.38 13.99
N LYS A 569 -13.11 -16.37 13.51
CA LYS A 569 -13.52 -15.65 12.31
C LYS A 569 -14.26 -14.38 12.74
N LEU A 570 -13.61 -13.24 12.49
CA LEU A 570 -14.13 -11.91 12.81
C LEU A 570 -14.87 -11.34 11.59
N PRO A 571 -16.06 -10.72 11.78
CA PRO A 571 -16.79 -10.08 10.69
C PRO A 571 -16.22 -8.67 10.40
N PRO A 572 -16.28 -8.19 9.15
CA PRO A 572 -15.97 -6.78 8.84
C PRO A 572 -16.94 -5.83 9.57
N PRO A 573 -16.51 -4.64 10.04
CA PRO A 573 -15.18 -4.03 9.93
C PRO A 573 -14.27 -4.29 11.16
N ILE A 574 -14.52 -5.33 11.95
CA ILE A 574 -13.78 -5.57 13.19
C ILE A 574 -12.33 -5.99 12.91
N ARG A 575 -11.38 -5.29 13.53
CA ARG A 575 -9.94 -5.59 13.47
C ARG A 575 -9.38 -5.90 14.86
N LEU A 576 -8.21 -6.52 14.91
CA LEU A 576 -7.47 -6.70 16.15
C LEU A 576 -6.62 -5.46 16.43
N VAL A 577 -6.64 -4.96 17.67
CA VAL A 577 -5.72 -3.91 18.12
C VAL A 577 -4.28 -4.43 18.06
N ARG A 578 -4.09 -5.71 18.36
CA ARG A 578 -2.83 -6.43 18.26
C ARG A 578 -3.08 -7.93 18.17
N VAL A 579 -2.38 -8.61 17.26
CA VAL A 579 -2.37 -10.06 17.18
C VAL A 579 -1.61 -10.65 18.38
N PRO A 580 -2.22 -11.54 19.20
CA PRO A 580 -1.52 -12.22 20.29
C PRO A 580 -0.37 -13.08 19.76
N GLN A 581 0.71 -13.23 20.53
CA GLN A 581 1.89 -14.02 20.13
C GLN A 581 1.61 -15.51 19.84
N LEU A 582 0.48 -16.03 20.30
CA LEU A 582 0.03 -17.41 20.10
C LEU A 582 -0.78 -17.59 18.81
N CYS A 583 -1.05 -16.51 18.09
CA CYS A 583 -1.97 -16.48 16.98
C CYS A 583 -1.31 -16.01 15.70
N SER A 584 -1.81 -16.51 14.57
CA SER A 584 -1.50 -16.03 13.24
C SER A 584 -2.77 -15.50 12.60
N GLU A 585 -2.65 -14.35 11.93
CA GLU A 585 -3.76 -13.69 11.26
C GLU A 585 -3.68 -13.93 9.76
N ARG A 586 -4.82 -14.24 9.15
CA ARG A 586 -4.99 -14.34 7.71
C ARG A 586 -6.20 -13.53 7.30
N GLU A 587 -5.97 -12.47 6.53
CA GLU A 587 -7.05 -11.71 5.92
C GLU A 587 -7.54 -12.42 4.66
N THR A 588 -8.86 -12.49 4.53
CA THR A 588 -9.55 -12.88 3.29
C THR A 588 -10.41 -11.72 2.82
N SER A 589 -10.90 -11.75 1.57
CA SER A 589 -11.73 -10.69 0.99
C SER A 589 -13.01 -10.38 1.76
N GLU A 590 -13.48 -11.29 2.62
CA GLU A 590 -14.73 -11.12 3.37
C GLU A 590 -14.58 -11.17 4.90
N HIS A 591 -13.49 -11.73 5.43
CA HIS A 591 -13.33 -11.97 6.88
C HIS A 591 -11.86 -12.01 7.29
N VAL A 592 -11.59 -11.63 8.55
CA VAL A 592 -10.31 -11.89 9.21
C VAL A 592 -10.40 -13.24 9.91
N VAL A 593 -9.47 -14.15 9.60
CA VAL A 593 -9.37 -15.47 10.24
C VAL A 593 -8.11 -15.51 11.09
N LEU A 594 -8.29 -15.62 12.40
CA LEU A 594 -7.22 -15.79 13.37
C LEU A 594 -7.07 -17.27 13.71
N THR A 595 -5.88 -17.84 13.58
CA THR A 595 -5.58 -19.20 14.03
C THR A 595 -4.65 -19.14 15.23
N CYS A 596 -5.16 -19.49 16.41
CA CYS A 596 -4.42 -19.47 17.67
C CYS A 596 -4.09 -20.87 18.15
N HIS A 597 -2.82 -21.13 18.45
CA HIS A 597 -2.39 -22.40 19.04
C HIS A 597 -2.52 -22.37 20.57
N ILE A 598 -3.13 -23.40 21.13
CA ILE A 598 -3.37 -23.53 22.57
C ILE A 598 -2.20 -24.27 23.22
N ARG A 599 -1.74 -23.77 24.36
CA ARG A 599 -0.65 -24.35 25.15
C ARG A 599 -1.14 -24.76 26.54
N PRO A 600 -0.54 -25.78 27.18
CA PRO A 600 0.59 -26.60 26.70
C PRO A 600 0.15 -27.64 25.66
N HIS A 601 1.14 -28.21 24.97
CA HIS A 601 0.93 -29.35 24.06
C HIS A 601 1.64 -30.59 24.64
N PRO A 602 1.00 -31.78 24.67
CA PRO A 602 -0.45 -31.99 24.47
C PRO A 602 -1.28 -31.26 25.53
N PHE A 603 -2.49 -30.83 25.14
CA PHE A 603 -3.39 -30.11 26.03
C PHE A 603 -4.11 -31.12 26.93
N PRO A 604 -3.88 -31.08 28.26
CA PRO A 604 -4.28 -32.17 29.15
C PRO A 604 -5.79 -32.41 29.20
N ALA A 605 -6.16 -33.62 29.60
CA ALA A 605 -7.52 -33.94 30.00
C ALA A 605 -7.96 -33.06 31.19
N GLY A 606 -9.17 -32.51 31.12
CA GLY A 606 -9.73 -31.60 32.13
C GLY A 606 -9.10 -30.20 32.15
N ALA A 607 -8.24 -29.84 31.20
CA ALA A 607 -7.60 -28.54 31.15
C ALA A 607 -8.54 -27.45 30.58
N GLU A 608 -8.33 -26.21 31.02
CA GLU A 608 -8.98 -25.01 30.48
C GLU A 608 -7.90 -24.03 30.01
N GLY A 609 -8.05 -23.55 28.78
CA GLY A 609 -7.19 -22.56 28.14
C GLY A 609 -7.98 -21.31 27.83
N ARG A 610 -7.37 -20.13 28.01
CA ARG A 610 -8.00 -18.84 27.73
C ARG A 610 -7.13 -18.01 26.81
N ILE A 611 -7.74 -17.47 25.77
CA ILE A 611 -7.13 -16.54 24.82
C ILE A 611 -7.92 -15.23 24.92
N ARG A 612 -7.21 -14.11 25.13
CA ARG A 612 -7.83 -12.78 25.16
C ARG A 612 -7.53 -12.04 23.85
N LEU A 613 -8.58 -11.54 23.21
CA LEU A 613 -8.53 -10.79 21.96
C LEU A 613 -9.02 -9.36 22.20
N SER A 614 -8.17 -8.37 21.91
CA SER A 614 -8.54 -6.97 21.93
C SER A 614 -9.04 -6.56 20.55
N LEU A 615 -10.35 -6.37 20.40
CA LEU A 615 -11.01 -6.02 19.15
C LEU A 615 -11.20 -4.50 19.08
N ASP A 616 -10.82 -3.89 17.96
CA ASP A 616 -11.13 -2.49 17.64
C ASP A 616 -12.54 -2.40 17.07
N VAL A 617 -13.36 -1.54 17.66
CA VAL A 617 -14.77 -1.36 17.32
C VAL A 617 -15.11 0.06 16.86
N GLN A 618 -14.10 0.88 16.59
CA GLN A 618 -14.29 2.27 16.17
C GLN A 618 -14.95 2.41 14.79
N GLU A 619 -14.76 1.42 13.91
CA GLU A 619 -15.33 1.40 12.56
C GLU A 619 -16.77 0.86 12.52
N LEU A 620 -17.36 0.48 13.67
CA LEU A 620 -18.74 0.00 13.70
C LEU A 620 -19.72 1.12 13.33
N ALA A 621 -20.51 0.88 12.29
CA ALA A 621 -21.52 1.83 11.83
C ALA A 621 -22.62 2.05 12.91
N PRO A 622 -23.09 3.30 13.09
CA PRO A 622 -24.26 3.60 13.91
C PRO A 622 -25.48 2.81 13.42
N GLY A 623 -26.12 2.03 14.31
CA GLY A 623 -27.26 1.18 13.97
C GLY A 623 -26.94 -0.31 13.79
N THR A 624 -25.69 -0.73 13.96
CA THR A 624 -25.34 -2.16 14.03
C THR A 624 -25.98 -2.77 15.29
N GLU A 625 -26.87 -3.77 15.12
CA GLU A 625 -27.63 -4.35 16.24
C GLU A 625 -26.87 -5.45 17.00
N SER A 626 -25.98 -6.18 16.33
CA SER A 626 -25.22 -7.26 16.97
C SER A 626 -23.93 -7.55 16.21
N LEU A 627 -22.92 -7.99 16.95
CA LEU A 627 -21.67 -8.52 16.43
C LEU A 627 -21.66 -10.04 16.59
N THR A 628 -21.42 -10.79 15.50
CA THR A 628 -21.31 -12.26 15.56
C THR A 628 -19.90 -12.71 15.24
N VAL A 629 -19.26 -13.42 16.18
CA VAL A 629 -17.93 -14.01 16.03
C VAL A 629 -18.06 -15.53 15.97
N GLN A 630 -17.52 -16.14 14.92
CA GLN A 630 -17.54 -17.59 14.77
C GLN A 630 -16.22 -18.18 15.30
N LEU A 631 -16.35 -19.18 16.17
CA LEU A 631 -15.26 -19.89 16.83
C LEU A 631 -15.30 -21.34 16.40
N ASN A 632 -14.14 -21.92 16.09
CA ASN A 632 -13.99 -23.33 15.77
C ASN A 632 -12.70 -23.87 16.38
N VAL A 633 -12.79 -24.83 17.30
CA VAL A 633 -11.62 -25.47 17.90
C VAL A 633 -11.36 -26.85 17.28
N THR A 634 -10.11 -27.11 16.91
CA THR A 634 -9.67 -28.35 16.28
C THR A 634 -8.42 -28.89 16.95
N SER A 635 -8.20 -30.20 16.88
CA SER A 635 -6.99 -30.90 17.31
C SER A 635 -6.59 -31.94 16.26
N ALA A 636 -5.36 -32.46 16.37
CA ALA A 636 -4.94 -33.64 15.64
C ALA A 636 -5.43 -34.90 16.37
N GLY A 637 -6.38 -35.64 15.79
CA GLY A 637 -6.91 -36.89 16.34
C GLY A 637 -8.41 -37.08 16.17
N GLU A 638 -8.95 -38.04 16.91
CA GLU A 638 -10.40 -38.28 16.98
C GLU A 638 -11.04 -37.37 18.05
N GLU A 639 -12.23 -36.90 17.74
CA GLU A 639 -13.00 -35.97 18.56
C GLU A 639 -14.35 -36.61 18.91
N LEU A 640 -14.68 -36.66 20.20
CA LEU A 640 -15.89 -37.33 20.69
C LEU A 640 -17.17 -36.55 20.36
N ALA A 641 -17.11 -35.21 20.38
CA ALA A 641 -18.29 -34.37 20.26
C ALA A 641 -18.12 -33.17 19.32
N ALA A 642 -17.68 -33.41 18.06
CA ALA A 642 -17.40 -32.38 17.04
C ALA A 642 -18.45 -31.24 16.85
N ALA A 643 -19.68 -31.38 17.35
CA ALA A 643 -20.72 -30.38 17.28
C ALA A 643 -20.57 -29.22 18.29
N ASP A 644 -19.84 -29.39 19.39
CA ASP A 644 -19.62 -28.31 20.38
C ASP A 644 -18.29 -27.57 20.17
N ASN A 645 -17.44 -28.07 19.28
CA ASN A 645 -16.23 -27.43 18.77
C ASN A 645 -16.51 -26.12 18.04
N VAL A 646 -17.75 -25.92 17.54
CA VAL A 646 -18.15 -24.72 16.80
C VAL A 646 -19.16 -23.91 17.60
N ARG A 647 -18.86 -22.62 17.80
CA ARG A 647 -19.76 -21.66 18.44
C ARG A 647 -19.82 -20.34 17.68
N ASN A 648 -21.04 -19.86 17.48
CA ASN A 648 -21.29 -18.49 17.04
C ASN A 648 -21.60 -17.65 18.28
N PHE A 649 -20.63 -16.85 18.71
CA PHE A 649 -20.80 -15.89 19.78
C PHE A 649 -21.49 -14.64 19.25
N ARG A 650 -22.64 -14.27 19.82
CA ARG A 650 -23.39 -13.06 19.46
C ARG A 650 -23.29 -12.06 20.61
N LEU A 651 -22.80 -10.86 20.32
CA LEU A 651 -22.79 -9.72 21.22
C LEU A 651 -23.84 -8.71 20.74
N ASP A 652 -24.83 -8.43 21.57
CA ASP A 652 -25.81 -7.39 21.26
C ASP A 652 -25.20 -6.00 21.47
N LEU A 653 -25.48 -5.10 20.55
CA LEU A 653 -24.96 -3.73 20.54
C LEU A 653 -26.12 -2.75 20.74
N ARG A 654 -25.86 -1.67 21.46
CA ARG A 654 -26.81 -0.57 21.65
C ARG A 654 -26.14 0.77 21.45
N THR A 655 -26.88 1.73 20.92
CA THR A 655 -26.44 3.12 20.81
C THR A 655 -27.09 3.94 21.93
N GLU A 656 -26.28 4.61 22.74
CA GLU A 656 -26.76 5.58 23.72
C GLU A 656 -26.18 6.96 23.40
N ALA A 657 -26.97 8.01 23.58
CA ALA A 657 -26.53 9.39 23.40
C ALA A 657 -26.81 10.15 24.69
N ASP A 658 -25.78 10.78 25.25
CA ASP A 658 -25.93 11.70 26.37
C ASP A 658 -26.09 13.12 25.83
N ILE A 659 -27.32 13.64 25.84
CA ILE A 659 -27.66 14.95 25.29
C ILE A 659 -27.92 15.90 26.45
N ALA A 660 -26.98 16.81 26.70
CA ALA A 660 -27.14 17.91 27.64
C ALA A 660 -27.48 19.20 26.89
N VAL A 661 -28.67 19.75 27.14
CA VAL A 661 -29.06 21.08 26.67
C VAL A 661 -28.73 22.08 27.76
N THR A 662 -27.79 22.97 27.48
CA THR A 662 -27.44 24.08 28.38
C THR A 662 -27.86 25.39 27.74
N GLY A 663 -28.39 26.30 28.56
CA GLY A 663 -28.85 27.62 28.11
C GLY A 663 -28.43 28.70 29.10
N TRP A 664 -28.12 29.88 28.59
CA TRP A 664 -27.77 31.06 29.37
C TRP A 664 -28.49 32.29 28.84
N VAL A 665 -28.86 33.20 29.73
CA VAL A 665 -29.53 34.47 29.41
C VAL A 665 -28.51 35.61 29.50
N VAL A 666 -28.46 36.48 28.49
CA VAL A 666 -27.57 37.65 28.46
C VAL A 666 -28.36 38.95 28.18
N PRO A 667 -28.21 40.01 29.01
CA PRO A 667 -27.40 40.04 30.22
C PRO A 667 -28.06 39.25 31.35
N ALA A 668 -27.23 38.62 32.20
CA ALA A 668 -27.69 37.87 33.37
C ALA A 668 -28.42 38.74 34.42
N GLY A 669 -28.47 40.06 34.22
CA GLY A 669 -29.33 41.01 34.89
C GLY A 669 -29.26 42.38 34.22
N VAL A 670 -30.40 43.04 34.03
CA VAL A 670 -30.46 44.47 33.68
C VAL A 670 -30.44 45.22 35.02
N GLY A 671 -29.36 45.95 35.30
CA GLY A 671 -29.28 46.77 36.51
C GLY A 671 -30.42 47.78 36.55
N GLN A 672 -31.30 47.68 37.55
CA GLN A 672 -32.22 48.77 37.88
C GLN A 672 -31.37 49.92 38.44
N LYS A 673 -31.54 51.12 37.86
CA LYS A 673 -30.97 52.37 38.35
C LYS A 673 -31.56 52.75 39.70
#